data_AF-A0A2E2SQX1-F1
#
_entry.id   AF-A0A2E2SQX1-F1
#
_cell.length_a   1.000
_cell.length_b   1.000
_cell.length_c   1.000
_cell.angle_alpha   90.00
_cell.angle_beta   90.00
_cell.angle_gamma   90.00
#
_symmetry.space_group_name_H-M   'P 1'
#
loop_
_entity.id
_entity.type
_entity.pdbx_description
1 polymer ?
#
loop_
_entity_poly.entity_id
_entity_poly.type
_entity_poly.pdbx_seq_one_letter_code
_entity_poly.pdbx_strand_id
1 'polypeptide(L)'
;MSKTVNVAFAKIAVALVALAMVFSVVAPASAQNVEDMSLEELIALVTQLQAQLGGGDDMSGGSDAAVCPYTWTRSLNMGDTGADVMALQQFLNSMPETQVAPAGSAGGPGSETSYYGPATGAAVSNFQMKYRAEILTPLGLVNPTTFFGNSTRAQANALCVAGGDMDDDMDEDEDEDEDEDMELSGEASVDAIEIDDVADDDIEEGEEDAPVAEVMVEFTDGDAEISRMDVQLLGDGEANTNTVEPWEAFESVSLWVDGDKVAEVNADDEDDYLDEDAGTLRMSGLDIVGMEDEELDLVIAVTVMDGLDANELTDWDISVEAMRFFDADGVATTEEANDFELGDDVTFTVQEAGDDDELDVSSSSADPESTTLILQDDDEEAYVVFAFDLDTDDSTNDVEVEQIIVDGAVASGTPVADLVDGNDVRLLLDGDEVDTDDVTVAGNTITFDFDSGDLVIDAGEEITLEMEVTFDALLPVNEGSEISFSLTGNTTKIQAEGADDLGASQISGAASGETHTLITAGIVVLAEDVETSTDTSGDNDTLGEFTIDFDVTAYDGDFYITDNSAANTGSDGAVFLIEGPATTTATITSTLTSTGDEDTTGVFTVEDGETETFTLRVTADVATSGDYRVTLRKVYYSTNTDGATGAVERALNPVQDYRTDYETIQAN
;
A
#
# COMPACT_ATOMS: atom_id res chain seq x y z
N MET A 1 8.80 -29.97 -7.82
CA MET A 1 8.69 -30.46 -6.42
C MET A 1 8.22 -29.28 -5.58
N SER A 2 6.94 -29.18 -5.24
CA SER A 2 6.48 -28.05 -4.40
C SER A 2 6.65 -28.37 -2.91
N LYS A 3 7.18 -27.39 -2.17
CA LYS A 3 7.28 -27.38 -0.70
C LYS A 3 6.64 -26.09 -0.20
N THR A 4 5.33 -26.11 0.01
CA THR A 4 4.65 -25.08 0.80
C THR A 4 5.15 -25.15 2.25
N VAL A 5 5.63 -24.03 2.79
CA VAL A 5 6.02 -23.92 4.21
C VAL A 5 4.80 -23.45 5.00
N ASN A 6 4.51 -24.13 6.11
CA ASN A 6 3.42 -23.72 7.01
C ASN A 6 3.91 -22.64 7.97
N VAL A 7 3.13 -21.59 8.18
CA VAL A 7 3.06 -20.92 9.48
C VAL A 7 1.99 -21.61 10.31
N ALA A 8 2.26 -21.89 11.59
CA ALA A 8 1.45 -22.79 12.40
C ALA A 8 1.14 -22.21 13.78
N PHE A 9 -0.13 -21.84 14.03
CA PHE A 9 -0.61 -21.52 15.37
C PHE A 9 -0.85 -22.77 16.21
N ALA A 10 -0.42 -22.72 17.48
CA ALA A 10 -0.29 -23.88 18.34
C ALA A 10 -1.29 -23.90 19.52
N LYS A 11 -2.35 -24.70 19.35
CA LYS A 11 -2.93 -25.63 20.36
C LYS A 11 -3.01 -25.19 21.83
N ILE A 12 -4.26 -25.12 22.33
CA ILE A 12 -4.61 -25.67 23.66
C ILE A 12 -5.65 -26.79 23.46
N ALA A 13 -5.62 -27.83 24.31
CA ALA A 13 -6.45 -29.03 24.16
C ALA A 13 -6.75 -29.75 25.48
N VAL A 14 -7.76 -30.63 25.44
CA VAL A 14 -8.17 -31.62 26.48
C VAL A 14 -9.05 -30.98 27.59
N ALA A 15 -10.24 -31.50 27.96
CA ALA A 15 -10.60 -32.91 28.13
C ALA A 15 -12.03 -33.35 27.72
N LEU A 16 -12.16 -34.64 27.43
CA LEU A 16 -13.42 -35.36 27.15
C LEU A 16 -14.14 -35.83 28.44
N VAL A 17 -15.47 -35.73 28.46
CA VAL A 17 -16.33 -36.74 29.12
C VAL A 17 -17.41 -37.18 28.14
N ALA A 18 -17.50 -38.49 27.89
CA ALA A 18 -18.44 -39.06 26.93
C ALA A 18 -19.66 -39.69 27.62
N LEU A 19 -20.85 -39.52 27.03
CA LEU A 19 -21.93 -40.49 27.12
C LEU A 19 -22.63 -40.60 25.76
N ALA A 20 -23.14 -41.79 25.42
CA ALA A 20 -23.17 -42.25 24.03
C ALA A 20 -24.57 -42.58 23.48
N MET A 21 -24.67 -42.52 22.14
CA MET A 21 -25.73 -43.06 21.26
C MET A 21 -27.04 -42.25 21.26
N VAL A 22 -27.68 -41.98 20.11
CA VAL A 22 -27.99 -42.92 19.02
C VAL A 22 -27.71 -42.34 17.62
N PHE A 23 -27.18 -43.19 16.72
CA PHE A 23 -27.07 -42.92 15.28
C PHE A 23 -28.44 -43.04 14.58
N SER A 24 -28.79 -42.07 13.75
CA SER A 24 -29.67 -42.27 12.59
C SER A 24 -29.01 -41.66 11.35
N VAL A 25 -28.68 -42.51 10.38
CA VAL A 25 -28.05 -42.11 9.11
C VAL A 25 -29.04 -41.30 8.27
N VAL A 26 -28.67 -40.08 7.91
CA VAL A 26 -29.28 -39.32 6.82
C VAL A 26 -28.27 -39.27 5.68
N ALA A 27 -28.73 -39.53 4.46
CA ALA A 27 -27.90 -39.51 3.24
C ALA A 27 -27.55 -38.04 2.88
N PRO A 28 -26.46 -37.80 2.11
CA PRO A 28 -26.17 -36.46 1.63
C PRO A 28 -27.32 -35.98 0.73
N ALA A 29 -27.90 -34.83 1.07
CA ALA A 29 -28.73 -34.08 0.13
C ALA A 29 -27.81 -33.47 -0.92
N SER A 30 -28.12 -33.71 -2.20
CA SER A 30 -27.46 -33.05 -3.32
C SER A 30 -27.73 -31.55 -3.27
N ALA A 31 -26.70 -30.73 -3.36
CA ALA A 31 -26.86 -29.30 -3.62
C ALA A 31 -27.66 -29.10 -4.92
N GLN A 32 -28.68 -28.25 -4.85
CA GLN A 32 -29.35 -27.70 -6.03
C GLN A 32 -28.85 -26.27 -6.22
N ASN A 33 -28.53 -25.90 -7.46
CA ASN A 33 -28.20 -24.52 -7.79
C ASN A 33 -29.42 -23.63 -7.58
N VAL A 34 -29.22 -22.46 -6.98
CA VAL A 34 -30.29 -21.52 -6.60
C VAL A 34 -31.01 -20.93 -7.81
N GLU A 35 -30.33 -20.88 -8.96
CA GLU A 35 -30.80 -20.28 -10.22
C GLU A 35 -32.01 -20.98 -10.87
N ASP A 36 -32.23 -22.26 -10.58
CA ASP A 36 -33.32 -23.07 -11.13
C ASP A 36 -34.58 -23.13 -10.23
N MET A 37 -34.56 -22.51 -9.04
CA MET A 37 -35.68 -22.57 -8.09
C MET A 37 -36.86 -21.72 -8.55
N SER A 38 -38.08 -22.30 -8.53
CA SER A 38 -39.28 -21.55 -8.89
C SER A 38 -39.59 -20.45 -7.85
N LEU A 39 -40.33 -19.42 -8.26
CA LEU A 39 -40.76 -18.34 -7.35
C LEU A 39 -41.52 -18.87 -6.13
N GLU A 40 -42.30 -19.96 -6.28
CA GLU A 40 -42.99 -20.60 -5.16
C GLU A 40 -42.05 -21.41 -4.24
N GLU A 41 -40.95 -21.95 -4.76
CA GLU A 41 -39.93 -22.66 -3.98
C GLU A 41 -39.01 -21.68 -3.23
N LEU A 42 -38.70 -20.53 -3.83
CA LEU A 42 -37.98 -19.44 -3.16
C LEU A 42 -38.82 -18.85 -2.03
N ILE A 43 -40.12 -18.62 -2.25
CA ILE A 43 -41.07 -18.21 -1.20
C ILE A 43 -41.16 -19.27 -0.09
N ALA A 44 -41.15 -20.56 -0.43
CA ALA A 44 -41.15 -21.63 0.58
C ALA A 44 -39.86 -21.66 1.41
N LEU A 45 -38.69 -21.44 0.79
CA LEU A 45 -37.40 -21.38 1.49
C LEU A 45 -37.31 -20.14 2.39
N VAL A 46 -37.75 -18.97 1.90
CA VAL A 46 -37.87 -17.74 2.71
C VAL A 46 -38.86 -17.94 3.86
N THR A 47 -40.00 -18.60 3.63
CA THR A 47 -40.96 -18.93 4.71
C THR A 47 -40.37 -19.92 5.72
N GLN A 48 -39.49 -20.84 5.28
CA GLN A 48 -38.82 -21.78 6.17
C GLN A 48 -37.72 -21.10 7.00
N LEU A 49 -36.94 -20.18 6.42
CA LEU A 49 -35.98 -19.33 7.13
C LEU A 49 -36.69 -18.38 8.11
N GLN A 50 -37.80 -17.76 7.69
CA GLN A 50 -38.67 -16.95 8.57
C GLN A 50 -39.32 -17.78 9.68
N ALA A 51 -39.60 -19.07 9.47
CA ALA A 51 -40.04 -19.99 10.53
C ALA A 51 -38.89 -20.47 11.43
N GLN A 52 -37.64 -20.30 11.01
CA GLN A 52 -36.44 -20.60 11.81
C GLN A 52 -35.96 -19.38 12.62
N LEU A 53 -36.29 -18.16 12.16
CA LEU A 53 -36.06 -16.88 12.84
C LEU A 53 -37.29 -16.36 13.60
N GLY A 54 -38.47 -16.92 13.36
CA GLY A 54 -39.77 -16.48 13.89
C GLY A 54 -40.50 -17.56 14.68
N GLY A 55 -39.96 -17.92 15.85
CA GLY A 55 -40.54 -18.90 16.78
C GLY A 55 -40.66 -18.34 18.20
N GLY A 56 -41.61 -17.44 18.42
CA GLY A 56 -41.86 -16.83 19.73
C GLY A 56 -43.01 -17.45 20.54
N ASP A 57 -42.98 -17.16 21.84
CA ASP A 57 -44.10 -16.93 22.77
C ASP A 57 -43.58 -15.75 23.64
N ASP A 58 -44.31 -14.68 23.97
CA ASP A 58 -45.70 -14.31 23.73
C ASP A 58 -45.78 -12.76 23.69
N MET A 59 -46.44 -12.17 22.69
CA MET A 59 -46.58 -10.71 22.53
C MET A 59 -48.06 -10.35 22.43
N SER A 60 -48.70 -10.19 23.59
CA SER A 60 -50.12 -9.82 23.70
C SER A 60 -50.39 -8.71 24.73
N GLY A 61 -49.79 -7.54 24.49
CA GLY A 61 -50.38 -6.25 24.82
C GLY A 61 -50.44 -5.85 26.30
N GLY A 62 -49.53 -4.97 26.70
CA GLY A 62 -49.58 -4.26 27.97
C GLY A 62 -48.28 -3.50 28.20
N SER A 63 -48.39 -2.29 28.75
CA SER A 63 -47.28 -1.48 29.22
C SER A 63 -46.40 -2.18 30.26
N ASP A 64 -45.19 -1.66 30.39
CA ASP A 64 -44.17 -1.87 31.43
C ASP A 64 -43.03 -2.85 31.11
N ALA A 65 -41.87 -2.46 31.62
CA ALA A 65 -40.53 -2.90 31.26
C ALA A 65 -40.25 -4.39 31.47
N ALA A 66 -39.62 -5.00 30.47
CA ALA A 66 -38.37 -5.76 30.61
C ALA A 66 -37.94 -6.27 29.23
N VAL A 67 -36.75 -5.87 28.77
CA VAL A 67 -36.05 -6.58 27.67
C VAL A 67 -35.60 -7.99 28.10
N CYS A 68 -35.53 -8.20 29.42
CA CYS A 68 -35.06 -9.42 30.03
C CYS A 68 -36.17 -10.49 30.19
N PRO A 69 -35.88 -11.78 29.92
CA PRO A 69 -34.55 -12.33 29.63
C PRO A 69 -34.14 -12.20 28.15
N TYR A 70 -33.04 -11.49 27.92
CA TYR A 70 -32.29 -11.47 26.67
C TYR A 70 -30.91 -12.10 26.91
N THR A 71 -30.23 -12.49 25.84
CA THR A 71 -28.83 -12.97 25.93
C THR A 71 -28.03 -12.45 24.76
N TRP A 72 -27.17 -11.47 25.02
CA TRP A 72 -26.19 -10.98 24.05
C TRP A 72 -25.13 -12.06 23.81
N THR A 73 -24.80 -12.31 22.54
CA THR A 73 -23.89 -13.40 22.12
C THR A 73 -22.67 -12.93 21.34
N ARG A 74 -22.64 -11.67 20.90
CA ARG A 74 -21.47 -10.97 20.34
C ARG A 74 -21.10 -9.78 21.22
N SER A 75 -19.88 -9.25 21.06
CA SER A 75 -19.55 -7.92 21.58
C SER A 75 -20.23 -6.86 20.70
N LEU A 76 -20.41 -5.66 21.24
CA LEU A 76 -20.89 -4.50 20.48
C LEU A 76 -19.93 -3.32 20.69
N ASN A 77 -19.68 -2.53 19.65
CA ASN A 77 -18.93 -1.28 19.75
C ASN A 77 -19.65 -0.12 19.04
N MET A 78 -19.08 1.08 19.06
CA MET A 78 -19.57 2.18 18.22
C MET A 78 -19.66 1.79 16.73
N GLY A 79 -20.64 2.35 16.02
CA GLY A 79 -20.94 2.00 14.63
C GLY A 79 -21.82 0.75 14.47
N ASP A 80 -21.91 -0.13 15.49
CA ASP A 80 -22.69 -1.36 15.37
C ASP A 80 -24.18 -1.09 15.12
N THR A 81 -24.76 -1.89 14.22
CA THR A 81 -26.22 -1.94 14.03
C THR A 81 -26.79 -3.31 14.36
N GLY A 82 -28.03 -3.34 14.88
CA GLY A 82 -28.72 -4.59 15.13
C GLY A 82 -29.86 -4.56 16.16
N ALA A 83 -30.55 -5.69 16.27
CA ALA A 83 -31.58 -5.90 17.28
C ALA A 83 -30.99 -6.14 18.68
N ASP A 84 -29.72 -6.56 18.77
CA ASP A 84 -28.95 -6.68 20.01
C ASP A 84 -28.50 -5.32 20.57
N VAL A 85 -28.20 -4.36 19.69
CA VAL A 85 -28.00 -2.95 20.06
C VAL A 85 -29.28 -2.35 20.63
N MET A 86 -30.42 -2.52 19.96
CA MET A 86 -31.72 -2.08 20.47
C MET A 86 -32.08 -2.74 21.81
N ALA A 87 -31.76 -4.04 21.97
CA ALA A 87 -31.94 -4.73 23.24
C ALA A 87 -31.01 -4.20 24.34
N LEU A 88 -29.75 -3.86 24.01
CA LEU A 88 -28.80 -3.24 24.93
C LEU A 88 -29.32 -1.89 25.41
N GLN A 89 -29.79 -1.02 24.51
CA GLN A 89 -30.39 0.26 24.89
C GLN A 89 -31.59 0.09 25.82
N GLN A 90 -32.48 -0.88 25.53
CA GLN A 90 -33.62 -1.19 26.41
C GLN A 90 -33.21 -1.73 27.79
N PHE A 91 -32.05 -2.41 27.88
CA PHE A 91 -31.50 -2.90 29.15
C PHE A 91 -30.88 -1.76 29.95
N LEU A 92 -30.05 -0.94 29.32
CA LEU A 92 -29.42 0.23 29.91
C LEU A 92 -30.48 1.25 30.39
N ASN A 93 -31.50 1.53 29.57
CA ASN A 93 -32.66 2.36 29.93
C ASN A 93 -33.55 1.79 31.06
N SER A 94 -33.37 0.53 31.48
CA SER A 94 -34.10 -0.02 32.63
C SER A 94 -33.49 0.37 33.98
N MET A 95 -32.25 0.88 33.98
CA MET A 95 -31.53 1.36 35.16
C MET A 95 -31.36 2.88 35.08
N PRO A 96 -31.77 3.67 36.10
CA PRO A 96 -31.72 5.13 36.04
C PRO A 96 -30.32 5.71 35.81
N GLU A 97 -29.27 5.03 36.27
CA GLU A 97 -27.89 5.50 36.22
C GLU A 97 -27.20 5.22 34.88
N THR A 98 -27.77 4.34 34.06
CA THR A 98 -27.22 3.94 32.75
C THR A 98 -28.17 4.31 31.60
N GLN A 99 -28.97 5.36 31.78
CA GLN A 99 -29.98 5.74 30.78
C GLN A 99 -29.31 6.35 29.54
N VAL A 100 -29.58 5.77 28.36
CA VAL A 100 -28.95 6.12 27.06
C VAL A 100 -29.26 7.56 26.64
N ALA A 101 -30.52 7.97 26.75
CA ALA A 101 -30.94 9.34 26.45
C ALA A 101 -32.27 9.67 27.16
N PRO A 102 -32.64 10.96 27.29
CA PRO A 102 -33.95 11.35 27.84
C PRO A 102 -35.14 10.67 27.12
N ALA A 103 -36.20 10.35 27.88
CA ALA A 103 -37.37 9.67 27.33
C ALA A 103 -38.03 10.47 26.18
N GLY A 104 -38.11 9.85 25.01
CA GLY A 104 -38.59 10.46 23.77
C GLY A 104 -37.49 10.92 22.79
N SER A 105 -36.24 11.03 23.23
CA SER A 105 -35.07 11.21 22.35
C SER A 105 -34.63 9.87 21.75
N ALA A 106 -33.89 9.90 20.63
CA ALA A 106 -33.35 8.68 20.02
C ALA A 106 -32.46 7.92 21.02
N GLY A 107 -32.63 6.59 21.12
CA GLY A 107 -31.93 5.74 22.07
C GLY A 107 -32.54 5.74 23.47
N GLY A 108 -33.33 6.74 23.85
CA GLY A 108 -33.92 6.88 25.18
C GLY A 108 -35.17 6.00 25.40
N PRO A 109 -35.69 5.92 26.65
CA PRO A 109 -36.80 5.04 27.00
C PRO A 109 -38.03 5.14 26.09
N GLY A 110 -38.37 4.05 25.40
CA GLY A 110 -39.48 3.96 24.45
C GLY A 110 -39.22 4.55 23.06
N SER A 111 -37.98 4.96 22.79
CA SER A 111 -37.46 5.52 21.53
C SER A 111 -36.12 4.87 21.14
N GLU A 112 -35.88 3.63 21.56
CA GLU A 112 -34.64 2.90 21.29
C GLU A 112 -34.42 2.66 19.78
N THR A 113 -33.17 2.74 19.34
CA THR A 113 -32.72 2.58 17.97
C THR A 113 -31.99 1.25 17.77
N SER A 114 -31.64 0.93 16.53
CA SER A 114 -30.77 -0.21 16.20
C SER A 114 -29.36 0.24 15.81
N TYR A 115 -28.85 1.34 16.38
CA TYR A 115 -27.53 1.93 16.10
C TYR A 115 -26.80 2.28 17.39
N TYR A 116 -25.54 1.87 17.49
CA TYR A 116 -24.66 2.10 18.63
C TYR A 116 -23.85 3.38 18.37
N GLY A 117 -24.45 4.53 18.67
CA GLY A 117 -23.76 5.82 18.63
C GLY A 117 -23.18 6.23 19.99
N PRO A 118 -22.58 7.44 20.09
CA PRO A 118 -21.94 7.96 21.31
C PRO A 118 -22.78 7.80 22.58
N ALA A 119 -24.07 8.17 22.55
CA ALA A 119 -24.98 8.03 23.67
C ALA A 119 -25.16 6.56 24.18
N THR A 120 -24.98 5.56 23.30
CA THR A 120 -24.99 4.14 23.71
C THR A 120 -23.64 3.72 24.30
N GLY A 121 -22.53 4.26 23.77
CA GLY A 121 -21.19 4.09 24.32
C GLY A 121 -21.08 4.62 25.74
N ALA A 122 -21.44 5.88 25.98
CA ALA A 122 -21.46 6.51 27.30
C ALA A 122 -22.35 5.74 28.31
N ALA A 123 -23.53 5.29 27.90
CA ALA A 123 -24.40 4.48 28.75
C ALA A 123 -23.80 3.08 29.06
N VAL A 124 -22.97 2.54 28.17
CA VAL A 124 -22.16 1.36 28.48
C VAL A 124 -21.04 1.70 29.45
N SER A 125 -20.30 2.80 29.28
CA SER A 125 -19.28 3.25 30.23
C SER A 125 -19.85 3.37 31.65
N ASN A 126 -21.02 4.00 31.80
CA ASN A 126 -21.73 4.10 33.08
C ASN A 126 -22.13 2.72 33.66
N PHE A 127 -22.49 1.77 32.80
CA PHE A 127 -22.75 0.40 33.22
C PHE A 127 -21.45 -0.33 33.62
N GLN A 128 -20.31 -0.04 33.00
CA GLN A 128 -19.00 -0.59 33.40
C GLN A 128 -18.55 -0.06 34.76
N MET A 129 -18.72 1.24 35.01
CA MET A 129 -18.47 1.85 36.32
C MET A 129 -19.39 1.26 37.40
N LYS A 130 -20.70 1.13 37.11
CA LYS A 130 -21.68 0.58 38.06
C LYS A 130 -21.42 -0.87 38.49
N TYR A 131 -20.66 -1.64 37.70
CA TYR A 131 -20.24 -3.01 38.00
C TYR A 131 -18.72 -3.15 37.85
N ARG A 132 -17.98 -2.19 38.41
CA ARG A 132 -16.51 -2.08 38.31
C ARG A 132 -15.80 -3.33 38.82
N ALA A 133 -16.29 -3.93 39.90
CA ALA A 133 -15.72 -5.12 40.51
C ALA A 133 -15.78 -6.35 39.57
N GLU A 134 -16.85 -6.49 38.77
CA GLU A 134 -17.01 -7.62 37.85
C GLU A 134 -16.52 -7.34 36.42
N ILE A 135 -16.41 -6.07 36.02
CA ILE A 135 -16.08 -5.67 34.64
C ILE A 135 -14.65 -5.16 34.50
N LEU A 136 -14.28 -4.11 35.24
CA LEU A 136 -13.05 -3.34 35.03
C LEU A 136 -11.87 -3.87 35.86
N THR A 137 -12.10 -4.07 37.17
CA THR A 137 -11.10 -4.58 38.11
C THR A 137 -10.44 -5.91 37.67
N PRO A 138 -11.18 -6.89 37.12
CA PRO A 138 -10.57 -8.15 36.64
C PRO A 138 -9.71 -8.00 35.37
N LEU A 139 -9.85 -6.87 34.66
CA LEU A 139 -9.08 -6.52 33.48
C LEU A 139 -7.89 -5.61 33.81
N GLY A 140 -7.86 -5.02 35.01
CA GLY A 140 -6.86 -4.03 35.40
C GLY A 140 -7.11 -2.64 34.78
N LEU A 141 -8.35 -2.38 34.32
CA LEU A 141 -8.74 -1.10 33.75
C LEU A 141 -9.12 -0.11 34.85
N VAL A 142 -8.57 1.10 34.77
CA VAL A 142 -8.88 2.21 35.68
C VAL A 142 -10.12 2.95 35.19
N ASN A 143 -10.18 3.27 33.90
CA ASN A 143 -11.29 3.96 33.27
C ASN A 143 -12.29 2.98 32.62
N PRO A 144 -13.58 3.36 32.48
CA PRO A 144 -14.56 2.57 31.73
C PRO A 144 -14.34 2.70 30.22
N THR A 145 -14.68 1.65 29.47
CA THR A 145 -14.62 1.66 28.00
C THR A 145 -16.02 1.82 27.40
N THR A 146 -16.12 2.37 26.19
CA THR A 146 -17.39 2.38 25.44
C THR A 146 -17.75 1.00 24.88
N PHE A 147 -16.81 0.04 24.89
CA PHE A 147 -16.95 -1.28 24.30
C PHE A 147 -17.80 -2.25 25.14
N PHE A 148 -18.89 -2.76 24.58
CA PHE A 148 -19.68 -3.85 25.19
C PHE A 148 -18.97 -5.21 25.00
N GLY A 149 -17.80 -5.32 25.63
CA GLY A 149 -16.87 -6.44 25.55
C GLY A 149 -17.31 -7.69 26.32
N ASN A 150 -16.38 -8.63 26.49
CA ASN A 150 -16.71 -9.94 27.07
C ASN A 150 -17.15 -9.87 28.55
N SER A 151 -16.50 -9.04 29.37
CA SER A 151 -16.86 -8.85 30.79
C SER A 151 -18.18 -8.10 30.93
N THR A 152 -18.32 -6.96 30.26
CA THR A 152 -19.55 -6.14 30.19
C THR A 152 -20.76 -6.96 29.77
N ARG A 153 -20.61 -7.76 28.70
CA ARG A 153 -21.63 -8.70 28.23
C ARG A 153 -21.93 -9.81 29.22
N ALA A 154 -20.92 -10.35 29.91
CA ALA A 154 -21.14 -11.41 30.90
C ALA A 154 -22.00 -10.89 32.06
N GLN A 155 -21.72 -9.68 32.55
CA GLN A 155 -22.49 -9.03 33.61
C GLN A 155 -23.90 -8.68 33.16
N ALA A 156 -24.07 -8.04 32.00
CA ALA A 156 -25.39 -7.74 31.44
C ALA A 156 -26.23 -9.02 31.23
N ASN A 157 -25.63 -10.10 30.72
CA ASN A 157 -26.29 -11.40 30.62
C ASN A 157 -26.66 -11.99 31.99
N ALA A 158 -25.80 -11.86 33.01
CA ALA A 158 -26.08 -12.38 34.35
C ALA A 158 -27.30 -11.68 34.98
N LEU A 159 -27.30 -10.35 34.95
CA LEU A 159 -28.41 -9.51 35.43
C LEU A 159 -29.71 -9.79 34.65
N CYS A 160 -29.62 -9.89 33.32
CA CYS A 160 -30.77 -10.09 32.46
C CYS A 160 -31.35 -11.53 32.50
N VAL A 161 -30.56 -12.53 32.90
CA VAL A 161 -31.04 -13.90 33.13
C VAL A 161 -31.59 -14.11 34.56
N ALA A 162 -31.20 -13.27 35.53
CA ALA A 162 -31.66 -13.34 36.92
C ALA A 162 -33.09 -12.79 37.15
N GLY A 163 -33.72 -12.20 36.13
CA GLY A 163 -34.92 -11.36 36.24
C GLY A 163 -36.08 -11.96 37.08
N GLY A 164 -36.44 -11.27 38.16
CA GLY A 164 -37.55 -11.72 39.01
C GLY A 164 -37.92 -10.91 40.26
N ASP A 165 -37.10 -9.96 40.72
CA ASP A 165 -37.47 -8.98 41.76
C ASP A 165 -36.62 -7.69 41.57
N MET A 166 -37.24 -6.66 40.96
CA MET A 166 -36.75 -5.27 40.94
C MET A 166 -37.86 -4.38 41.51
N ASP A 167 -38.27 -4.64 42.76
CA ASP A 167 -39.24 -3.83 43.51
C ASP A 167 -39.13 -4.16 45.02
N ASP A 168 -38.61 -3.19 45.80
CA ASP A 168 -38.60 -3.04 47.28
C ASP A 168 -38.12 -4.17 48.24
N ASP A 169 -37.43 -3.73 49.31
CA ASP A 169 -37.18 -4.37 50.61
C ASP A 169 -36.29 -5.64 50.70
N MET A 170 -34.98 -5.44 50.92
CA MET A 170 -34.17 -6.33 51.78
C MET A 170 -33.56 -5.57 52.96
N ASP A 171 -34.28 -5.56 54.09
CA ASP A 171 -33.71 -5.29 55.41
C ASP A 171 -32.80 -6.46 55.85
N GLU A 172 -31.60 -6.13 56.33
CA GLU A 172 -30.74 -6.88 57.29
C GLU A 172 -30.72 -8.43 57.22
N ASP A 173 -29.62 -9.02 56.75
CA ASP A 173 -28.80 -9.93 57.56
C ASP A 173 -27.40 -10.18 56.94
N GLU A 174 -26.38 -10.00 57.79
CA GLU A 174 -24.92 -10.09 57.59
C GLU A 174 -24.40 -11.23 56.68
N ASP A 175 -23.61 -10.88 55.65
CA ASP A 175 -22.32 -11.51 55.32
C ASP A 175 -21.47 -10.49 54.54
N GLU A 176 -20.36 -10.02 55.15
CA GLU A 176 -19.41 -9.06 54.56
C GLU A 176 -18.48 -9.81 53.57
N ASP A 177 -18.80 -9.80 52.28
CA ASP A 177 -17.80 -9.89 51.21
C ASP A 177 -17.58 -8.45 50.71
N GLU A 178 -16.32 -8.00 50.69
CA GLU A 178 -15.94 -6.61 50.41
C GLU A 178 -16.10 -6.29 48.91
N ASP A 179 -17.26 -5.71 48.55
CA ASP A 179 -17.42 -4.96 47.30
C ASP A 179 -16.55 -3.70 47.38
N GLU A 180 -15.25 -3.83 47.08
CA GLU A 180 -14.35 -2.70 46.83
C GLU A 180 -14.70 -2.07 45.48
N ASP A 181 -15.86 -1.39 45.43
CA ASP A 181 -15.99 -0.21 44.58
C ASP A 181 -14.84 0.73 44.95
N MET A 182 -14.05 1.17 43.98
CA MET A 182 -13.09 2.25 44.21
C MET A 182 -13.88 3.56 44.31
N GLU A 183 -14.46 3.81 45.49
CA GLU A 183 -14.72 5.18 45.94
C GLU A 183 -13.39 5.94 45.83
N LEU A 184 -13.39 7.08 45.13
CA LEU A 184 -12.26 8.01 45.09
C LEU A 184 -11.73 8.23 46.52
N SER A 185 -10.42 8.38 46.70
CA SER A 185 -9.82 8.54 48.03
C SER A 185 -9.05 9.86 48.15
N GLY A 186 -9.14 10.54 49.30
CA GLY A 186 -8.38 11.77 49.57
C GLY A 186 -9.09 13.09 49.22
N GLU A 187 -8.41 14.21 49.50
CA GLU A 187 -8.85 15.58 49.21
C GLU A 187 -8.07 16.07 47.96
N ALA A 188 -8.39 15.49 46.79
CA ALA A 188 -7.59 15.60 45.58
C ALA A 188 -7.29 17.05 45.13
N SER A 189 -6.09 17.25 44.61
CA SER A 189 -5.62 18.49 44.00
C SER A 189 -4.72 18.19 42.80
N VAL A 190 -4.71 19.08 41.81
CA VAL A 190 -3.81 18.96 40.65
C VAL A 190 -2.38 19.30 41.09
N ASP A 191 -1.40 18.46 40.75
CA ASP A 191 0.03 18.81 40.86
C ASP A 191 0.57 19.34 39.52
N ALA A 192 0.16 18.73 38.40
CA ALA A 192 0.52 19.14 37.04
C ALA A 192 -0.62 18.91 36.02
N ILE A 193 -0.69 19.82 35.04
CA ILE A 193 -1.38 19.61 33.76
C ILE A 193 -0.40 20.15 32.70
N GLU A 194 0.08 19.29 31.82
CA GLU A 194 0.97 19.64 30.70
C GLU A 194 0.26 19.28 29.39
N ILE A 195 0.46 20.09 28.35
CA ILE A 195 -0.01 19.83 26.98
C ILE A 195 1.23 19.85 26.08
N ASP A 196 1.36 18.83 25.24
CA ASP A 196 2.50 18.62 24.35
C ASP A 196 1.99 18.34 22.91
N ASP A 197 2.83 18.71 21.94
CA ASP A 197 2.62 18.43 20.51
C ASP A 197 2.53 16.91 20.27
N VAL A 198 1.68 16.49 19.34
CA VAL A 198 1.65 15.13 18.81
C VAL A 198 2.88 14.85 17.91
N ALA A 199 3.05 13.61 17.47
CA ALA A 199 4.21 13.21 16.66
C ALA A 199 4.16 13.67 15.19
N ASP A 200 2.98 14.14 14.75
CA ASP A 200 2.67 14.57 13.40
C ASP A 200 1.93 15.91 13.51
N ASP A 201 2.52 17.00 12.99
CA ASP A 201 1.99 18.35 13.12
C ASP A 201 1.25 18.86 11.86
N ASP A 202 1.20 18.08 10.77
CA ASP A 202 0.50 18.46 9.53
C ASP A 202 -0.72 17.53 9.30
N ILE A 203 -1.94 18.09 9.35
CA ILE A 203 -3.22 17.37 9.29
C ILE A 203 -3.93 17.67 7.96
N GLU A 204 -4.54 16.68 7.32
CA GLU A 204 -5.21 16.86 6.03
C GLU A 204 -6.70 17.23 6.17
N GLU A 205 -7.24 17.96 5.17
CA GLU A 205 -8.68 18.22 5.11
C GLU A 205 -9.49 16.92 4.93
N GLY A 206 -10.64 16.83 5.60
CA GLY A 206 -11.46 15.62 5.66
C GLY A 206 -10.97 14.51 6.60
N GLU A 207 -9.83 14.67 7.31
CA GLU A 207 -9.34 13.65 8.24
C GLU A 207 -10.27 13.45 9.46
N GLU A 208 -10.59 12.20 9.80
CA GLU A 208 -11.46 11.83 10.92
C GLU A 208 -10.66 11.42 12.18
N ASP A 209 -10.91 12.11 13.32
CA ASP A 209 -10.27 11.83 14.61
C ASP A 209 -8.72 11.98 14.60
N ALA A 210 -8.22 12.91 13.79
CA ALA A 210 -6.83 13.34 13.73
C ALA A 210 -6.33 13.81 15.12
N PRO A 211 -5.34 13.16 15.74
CA PRO A 211 -4.84 13.55 17.05
C PRO A 211 -4.01 14.84 16.95
N VAL A 212 -4.32 15.86 17.75
CA VAL A 212 -3.67 17.19 17.65
C VAL A 212 -2.97 17.65 18.95
N ALA A 213 -3.27 17.03 20.09
CA ALA A 213 -2.54 17.30 21.34
C ALA A 213 -2.60 16.13 22.33
N GLU A 214 -1.51 15.92 23.05
CA GLU A 214 -1.47 15.05 24.24
C GLU A 214 -1.54 15.91 25.51
N VAL A 215 -2.45 15.58 26.44
CA VAL A 215 -2.66 16.29 27.70
C VAL A 215 -2.39 15.33 28.85
N MET A 216 -1.28 15.54 29.56
CA MET A 216 -0.92 14.80 30.77
C MET A 216 -1.50 15.48 32.01
N VAL A 217 -2.12 14.71 32.91
CA VAL A 217 -2.67 15.21 34.18
C VAL A 217 -2.15 14.39 35.37
N GLU A 218 -1.61 15.04 36.40
CA GLU A 218 -1.18 14.40 37.65
C GLU A 218 -1.96 14.98 38.85
N PHE A 219 -2.51 14.09 39.70
CA PHE A 219 -3.21 14.45 40.94
C PHE A 219 -2.40 14.05 42.19
N THR A 220 -2.49 14.90 43.22
CA THR A 220 -1.87 14.72 44.54
C THR A 220 -2.85 14.98 45.68
N ASP A 221 -2.58 14.44 46.86
CA ASP A 221 -3.43 14.44 48.07
C ASP A 221 -4.79 13.69 47.90
N GLY A 222 -5.05 13.07 46.73
CA GLY A 222 -6.16 12.16 46.47
C GLY A 222 -6.46 11.85 44.99
N ASP A 223 -7.31 10.86 44.75
CA ASP A 223 -7.88 10.49 43.44
C ASP A 223 -9.00 11.45 43.02
N ALA A 224 -9.11 11.71 41.72
CA ALA A 224 -10.04 12.69 41.16
C ALA A 224 -10.86 12.14 39.98
N GLU A 225 -12.15 12.49 39.95
CA GLU A 225 -13.03 12.27 38.80
C GLU A 225 -13.13 13.56 37.96
N ILE A 226 -12.48 13.59 36.80
CA ILE A 226 -12.60 14.67 35.82
C ILE A 226 -13.98 14.57 35.17
N SER A 227 -14.77 15.63 35.35
CA SER A 227 -16.18 15.71 34.89
C SER A 227 -16.37 16.54 33.61
N ARG A 228 -15.41 17.41 33.30
CA ARG A 228 -15.51 18.43 32.24
C ARG A 228 -14.14 19.01 31.92
N MET A 229 -13.88 19.20 30.64
CA MET A 229 -12.74 19.95 30.10
C MET A 229 -13.27 21.01 29.12
N ASP A 230 -12.72 22.21 29.20
CA ASP A 230 -12.96 23.31 28.27
C ASP A 230 -11.67 23.49 27.44
N VAL A 231 -11.79 23.45 26.11
CA VAL A 231 -10.68 23.48 25.14
C VAL A 231 -10.86 24.69 24.21
N GLN A 232 -9.79 25.39 23.87
CA GLN A 232 -9.78 26.51 22.93
C GLN A 232 -9.06 26.10 21.64
N LEU A 233 -9.59 26.53 20.50
CA LEU A 233 -9.06 26.30 19.16
C LEU A 233 -9.05 27.61 18.35
N LEU A 234 -7.91 28.02 17.79
CA LEU A 234 -7.70 29.32 17.15
C LEU A 234 -6.79 29.23 15.91
N GLY A 235 -7.18 29.81 14.77
CA GLY A 235 -6.31 29.88 13.57
C GLY A 235 -5.30 31.04 13.60
N ASP A 236 -4.10 30.83 13.01
CA ASP A 236 -2.99 31.81 12.87
C ASP A 236 -2.54 32.45 14.20
N GLY A 237 -2.72 31.74 15.32
CA GLY A 237 -2.32 32.14 16.69
C GLY A 237 -2.77 33.53 17.17
N GLU A 238 -3.80 34.12 16.55
CA GLU A 238 -4.26 35.47 16.82
C GLU A 238 -5.64 35.43 17.49
N ALA A 239 -5.64 35.30 18.83
CA ALA A 239 -6.80 35.25 19.73
C ALA A 239 -7.76 36.47 19.71
N ASN A 240 -7.79 37.29 18.65
CA ASN A 240 -8.73 38.41 18.50
C ASN A 240 -8.93 38.98 17.08
N THR A 241 -8.71 38.21 16.00
CA THR A 241 -9.16 38.61 14.66
C THR A 241 -9.96 37.50 13.98
N ASN A 242 -11.28 37.70 13.89
CA ASN A 242 -12.24 36.84 13.17
C ASN A 242 -11.90 36.83 11.66
N THR A 243 -10.93 36.02 11.26
CA THR A 243 -10.43 35.85 9.88
C THR A 243 -10.30 34.40 9.46
N VAL A 244 -10.21 33.49 10.41
CA VAL A 244 -10.36 32.04 10.25
C VAL A 244 -11.25 31.61 11.42
N GLU A 245 -12.30 30.85 11.14
CA GLU A 245 -13.37 30.54 12.09
C GLU A 245 -13.39 29.01 12.32
N PRO A 246 -13.22 28.48 13.55
CA PRO A 246 -13.12 27.03 13.79
C PRO A 246 -14.29 26.21 13.21
N TRP A 247 -15.50 26.79 13.18
CA TRP A 247 -16.70 26.18 12.59
C TRP A 247 -16.78 26.22 11.06
N GLU A 248 -15.80 26.84 10.39
CA GLU A 248 -15.60 26.72 8.94
C GLU A 248 -14.52 25.66 8.58
N ALA A 249 -13.87 25.07 9.59
CA ALA A 249 -12.75 24.12 9.40
C ALA A 249 -12.94 22.73 10.05
N PHE A 250 -13.63 22.61 11.19
CA PHE A 250 -13.75 21.35 11.94
C PHE A 250 -15.19 20.89 12.14
N GLU A 251 -15.48 19.60 11.89
CA GLU A 251 -16.78 19.00 12.20
C GLU A 251 -16.95 18.74 13.70
N SER A 252 -15.90 18.24 14.37
CA SER A 252 -15.94 17.88 15.79
C SER A 252 -14.57 17.94 16.47
N VAL A 253 -14.58 18.05 17.81
CA VAL A 253 -13.41 17.81 18.66
C VAL A 253 -13.74 16.66 19.62
N SER A 254 -12.88 15.65 19.66
CA SER A 254 -13.03 14.44 20.47
C SER A 254 -11.91 14.32 21.53
N LEU A 255 -12.21 13.58 22.59
CA LEU A 255 -11.27 13.31 23.69
C LEU A 255 -11.16 11.80 23.88
N TRP A 256 -9.94 11.32 24.01
CA TRP A 256 -9.59 9.91 24.11
C TRP A 256 -8.78 9.64 25.37
N VAL A 257 -8.98 8.46 25.97
CA VAL A 257 -8.24 7.97 27.15
C VAL A 257 -7.97 6.48 26.94
N ASP A 258 -6.75 6.02 27.24
CA ASP A 258 -6.36 4.61 27.04
C ASP A 258 -6.59 4.06 25.60
N GLY A 259 -6.76 4.95 24.61
CA GLY A 259 -7.11 4.61 23.22
C GLY A 259 -8.61 4.41 22.92
N ASP A 260 -9.50 4.76 23.86
CA ASP A 260 -10.97 4.78 23.67
C ASP A 260 -11.51 6.22 23.68
N LYS A 261 -12.38 6.57 22.71
CA LYS A 261 -13.08 7.88 22.67
C LYS A 261 -14.04 7.99 23.85
N VAL A 262 -13.80 8.94 24.76
CA VAL A 262 -14.62 9.20 25.95
C VAL A 262 -15.62 10.35 25.74
N ALA A 263 -15.29 11.33 24.90
CA ALA A 263 -16.17 12.44 24.57
C ALA A 263 -15.97 12.95 23.14
N GLU A 264 -16.97 13.68 22.66
CA GLU A 264 -17.06 14.24 21.31
C GLU A 264 -18.00 15.44 21.38
N VAL A 265 -17.62 16.55 20.78
CA VAL A 265 -18.40 17.80 20.75
C VAL A 265 -18.37 18.34 19.33
N ASN A 266 -19.54 18.71 18.81
CA ASN A 266 -19.67 19.40 17.52
C ASN A 266 -18.82 20.67 17.50
N ALA A 267 -18.11 20.89 16.39
CA ALA A 267 -17.36 22.10 16.11
C ALA A 267 -17.96 22.88 14.92
N ASP A 268 -18.97 22.32 14.22
CA ASP A 268 -19.55 22.79 12.95
C ASP A 268 -20.59 23.95 13.03
N ASP A 269 -20.92 24.43 14.24
CA ASP A 269 -21.88 25.53 14.45
C ASP A 269 -21.37 26.52 15.51
N GLU A 270 -21.35 27.82 15.16
CA GLU A 270 -21.04 28.96 16.06
C GLU A 270 -21.86 28.89 17.38
N ASP A 271 -23.12 28.43 17.32
CA ASP A 271 -24.03 28.33 18.48
C ASP A 271 -23.59 27.26 19.53
N ASP A 272 -22.66 26.35 19.21
CA ASP A 272 -22.15 25.30 20.13
C ASP A 272 -20.89 25.73 20.93
N TYR A 273 -20.23 26.83 20.55
CA TYR A 273 -19.09 27.39 21.29
C TYR A 273 -19.53 28.14 22.56
N LEU A 274 -18.70 28.09 23.62
CA LEU A 274 -18.93 28.86 24.85
C LEU A 274 -18.72 30.36 24.68
N ASP A 275 -17.77 30.72 23.81
CA ASP A 275 -17.39 32.09 23.46
C ASP A 275 -16.88 32.07 22.00
N GLU A 276 -17.74 32.49 21.07
CA GLU A 276 -17.50 32.53 19.61
C GLU A 276 -16.23 33.33 19.24
N ASP A 277 -15.98 34.44 19.95
CA ASP A 277 -14.80 35.31 19.76
C ASP A 277 -13.49 34.68 20.29
N ALA A 278 -13.56 33.53 20.97
CA ALA A 278 -12.42 32.86 21.63
C ALA A 278 -12.32 31.35 21.32
N GLY A 279 -13.10 30.81 20.38
CA GLY A 279 -12.98 29.43 19.91
C GLY A 279 -13.10 28.35 21.00
N THR A 280 -13.78 28.63 22.12
CA THR A 280 -13.78 27.72 23.29
C THR A 280 -14.95 26.73 23.25
N LEU A 281 -14.66 25.43 23.16
CA LEU A 281 -15.60 24.32 23.28
C LEU A 281 -15.60 23.72 24.69
N ARG A 282 -16.63 22.92 25.01
CA ARG A 282 -16.76 22.23 26.30
C ARG A 282 -17.20 20.79 26.17
N MET A 283 -16.33 19.90 26.65
CA MET A 283 -16.62 18.50 26.87
C MET A 283 -17.16 18.32 28.30
N SER A 284 -18.18 17.48 28.52
CA SER A 284 -18.87 17.34 29.81
C SER A 284 -19.47 15.96 29.99
N GLY A 285 -19.49 15.48 31.25
CA GLY A 285 -19.86 14.09 31.54
C GLY A 285 -18.75 13.13 31.12
N LEU A 286 -17.50 13.55 31.37
CA LEU A 286 -16.30 12.80 31.02
C LEU A 286 -16.13 11.57 31.91
N ASP A 287 -16.43 11.72 33.21
CA ASP A 287 -16.38 10.70 34.25
C ASP A 287 -15.05 9.88 34.26
N ILE A 288 -13.92 10.55 33.92
CA ILE A 288 -12.57 9.98 33.84
C ILE A 288 -11.93 10.00 35.23
N VAL A 289 -11.29 8.91 35.65
CA VAL A 289 -10.64 8.82 36.96
C VAL A 289 -9.12 8.91 36.83
N GLY A 290 -8.52 9.94 37.43
CA GLY A 290 -7.09 10.04 37.70
C GLY A 290 -6.78 9.60 39.13
N MET A 291 -5.73 8.80 39.32
CA MET A 291 -5.31 8.32 40.65
C MET A 291 -4.20 9.17 41.27
N GLU A 292 -4.09 9.17 42.60
CA GLU A 292 -3.01 9.86 43.32
C GLU A 292 -1.62 9.31 42.92
N ASP A 293 -0.65 10.19 42.64
CA ASP A 293 0.72 9.87 42.23
C ASP A 293 0.82 9.05 40.91
N GLU A 294 -0.18 9.09 40.01
CA GLU A 294 -0.14 8.49 38.66
C GLU A 294 -0.42 9.54 37.56
N GLU A 295 0.36 9.45 36.46
CA GLU A 295 0.19 10.26 35.24
C GLU A 295 -1.01 9.72 34.42
N LEU A 296 -1.93 10.61 34.04
CA LEU A 296 -3.10 10.31 33.21
C LEU A 296 -2.94 10.95 31.83
N ASP A 297 -2.74 10.13 30.82
CA ASP A 297 -2.57 10.56 29.42
C ASP A 297 -3.95 10.67 28.74
N LEU A 298 -4.25 11.85 28.19
CA LEU A 298 -5.45 12.15 27.42
C LEU A 298 -5.03 12.62 26.03
N VAL A 299 -5.76 12.25 24.97
CA VAL A 299 -5.51 12.76 23.62
C VAL A 299 -6.70 13.56 23.14
N ILE A 300 -6.46 14.79 22.69
CA ILE A 300 -7.44 15.61 21.97
C ILE A 300 -7.26 15.36 20.48
N ALA A 301 -8.36 15.11 19.78
CA ALA A 301 -8.40 14.88 18.35
C ALA A 301 -9.50 15.74 17.69
N VAL A 302 -9.36 16.00 16.39
CA VAL A 302 -10.31 16.77 15.59
C VAL A 302 -10.82 15.95 14.40
N THR A 303 -12.02 16.27 13.91
CA THR A 303 -12.47 15.88 12.58
C THR A 303 -12.43 17.11 11.70
N VAL A 304 -11.63 17.12 10.65
CA VAL A 304 -11.50 18.25 9.72
C VAL A 304 -12.59 18.16 8.65
N MET A 305 -13.13 19.29 8.19
CA MET A 305 -14.08 19.31 7.08
C MET A 305 -13.36 19.07 5.73
N ASP A 306 -14.09 18.52 4.76
CA ASP A 306 -13.68 18.33 3.36
C ASP A 306 -13.97 19.61 2.53
N GLY A 307 -13.03 20.00 1.65
CA GLY A 307 -13.16 21.10 0.70
C GLY A 307 -13.07 22.49 1.33
N LEU A 308 -12.04 22.72 2.14
CA LEU A 308 -11.77 23.98 2.83
C LEU A 308 -11.44 25.12 1.85
N ASP A 309 -11.72 26.36 2.26
CA ASP A 309 -11.23 27.55 1.55
C ASP A 309 -9.78 27.85 1.98
N ALA A 310 -9.06 28.63 1.18
CA ALA A 310 -7.62 28.87 1.37
C ALA A 310 -7.25 29.86 2.51
N ASN A 311 -8.12 30.12 3.49
CA ASN A 311 -7.73 30.75 4.76
C ASN A 311 -7.80 29.76 5.94
N GLU A 312 -8.50 28.66 5.75
CA GLU A 312 -8.79 27.61 6.72
C GLU A 312 -7.69 26.53 6.68
N LEU A 313 -7.03 26.39 5.53
CA LEU A 313 -5.72 25.75 5.35
C LEU A 313 -4.60 26.63 5.95
N THR A 314 -4.33 26.47 7.25
CA THR A 314 -3.42 27.31 8.05
C THR A 314 -2.98 26.59 9.33
N ASP A 315 -1.99 27.14 10.02
CA ASP A 315 -1.62 26.83 11.41
C ASP A 315 -2.83 27.09 12.36
N TRP A 316 -3.10 26.16 13.28
CA TRP A 316 -4.12 26.18 14.32
C TRP A 316 -3.51 25.90 15.69
N ASP A 317 -3.85 26.74 16.68
CA ASP A 317 -3.43 26.58 18.07
C ASP A 317 -4.55 25.95 18.91
N ILE A 318 -4.19 24.95 19.71
CA ILE A 318 -5.08 24.28 20.66
C ILE A 318 -4.56 24.41 22.11
N SER A 319 -5.47 24.64 23.05
CA SER A 319 -5.14 24.77 24.48
C SER A 319 -6.25 24.29 25.41
N VAL A 320 -5.90 23.89 26.65
CA VAL A 320 -6.86 23.55 27.70
C VAL A 320 -7.14 24.77 28.58
N GLU A 321 -8.31 25.37 28.43
CA GLU A 321 -8.68 26.59 29.16
C GLU A 321 -9.14 26.32 30.60
N ALA A 322 -9.87 25.21 30.84
CA ALA A 322 -10.29 24.85 32.20
C ALA A 322 -10.65 23.38 32.37
N MET A 323 -10.19 22.76 33.46
CA MET A 323 -10.53 21.40 33.85
C MET A 323 -11.32 21.39 35.17
N ARG A 324 -12.40 20.61 35.24
CA ARG A 324 -13.22 20.47 36.46
C ARG A 324 -13.32 19.03 36.91
N PHE A 325 -12.86 18.78 38.14
CA PHE A 325 -12.86 17.47 38.77
C PHE A 325 -13.60 17.48 40.12
N PHE A 326 -13.87 16.27 40.64
CA PHE A 326 -14.43 16.01 41.95
C PHE A 326 -13.47 15.14 42.77
N ASP A 327 -13.36 15.40 44.08
CA ASP A 327 -12.65 14.55 45.04
C ASP A 327 -13.57 13.52 45.73
N ALA A 328 -12.99 12.69 46.61
CA ALA A 328 -13.70 11.70 47.43
C ALA A 328 -14.87 12.25 48.28
N ASP A 329 -14.75 13.50 48.75
CA ASP A 329 -15.78 14.17 49.54
C ASP A 329 -16.88 14.82 48.65
N GLY A 330 -16.76 14.68 47.32
CA GLY A 330 -17.66 15.25 46.33
C GLY A 330 -17.49 16.77 46.17
N VAL A 331 -16.33 17.32 46.55
CA VAL A 331 -15.98 18.72 46.35
C VAL A 331 -15.58 18.92 44.90
N ALA A 332 -16.31 19.81 44.21
CA ALA A 332 -15.96 20.20 42.86
C ALA A 332 -14.89 21.31 42.88
N THR A 333 -13.74 21.03 42.28
CA THR A 333 -12.67 21.99 42.01
C THR A 333 -12.61 22.30 40.52
N THR A 334 -12.16 23.48 40.14
CA THR A 334 -12.01 23.88 38.74
C THR A 334 -10.71 24.64 38.61
N GLU A 335 -9.75 24.03 37.92
CA GLU A 335 -8.54 24.70 37.48
C GLU A 335 -8.85 25.42 36.17
N GLU A 336 -8.25 26.59 35.98
CA GLU A 336 -8.40 27.42 34.79
C GLU A 336 -6.98 27.88 34.39
N ALA A 337 -6.73 28.12 33.11
CA ALA A 337 -5.39 28.33 32.50
C ALA A 337 -4.54 29.48 33.09
N ASN A 338 -5.07 30.22 34.07
CA ASN A 338 -4.38 31.31 34.76
C ASN A 338 -3.89 30.95 36.19
N ASP A 339 -4.21 29.76 36.74
CA ASP A 339 -3.79 29.34 38.08
C ASP A 339 -2.53 28.43 38.07
N PHE A 340 -2.31 27.70 36.97
CA PHE A 340 -1.08 26.96 36.68
C PHE A 340 -0.31 27.61 35.51
N GLU A 341 1.01 27.37 35.43
CA GLU A 341 1.72 27.46 34.15
C GLU A 341 1.33 26.19 33.36
N LEU A 342 0.10 26.16 32.83
CA LEU A 342 -0.23 25.20 31.76
C LEU A 342 0.75 25.42 30.60
N GLY A 343 0.99 24.38 29.80
CA GLY A 343 1.83 24.48 28.62
C GLY A 343 1.43 25.67 27.74
N ASP A 344 2.41 26.22 27.02
CA ASP A 344 2.12 27.17 25.94
C ASP A 344 1.17 26.48 24.92
N ASP A 345 0.48 27.26 24.12
CA ASP A 345 -0.29 26.82 22.94
C ASP A 345 0.45 25.75 22.12
N VAL A 346 -0.24 24.65 21.79
CA VAL A 346 0.22 23.61 20.84
C VAL A 346 -0.29 23.98 19.45
N THR A 347 0.58 23.99 18.46
CA THR A 347 0.25 24.36 17.07
C THR A 347 0.29 23.14 16.16
N PHE A 348 -0.72 22.98 15.30
CA PHE A 348 -0.75 22.02 14.19
C PHE A 348 -1.20 22.72 12.89
N THR A 349 -0.74 22.28 11.73
CA THR A 349 -1.15 22.78 10.41
C THR A 349 -2.39 22.01 9.93
N VAL A 350 -3.29 22.68 9.20
CA VAL A 350 -4.26 22.01 8.32
C VAL A 350 -3.91 22.30 6.86
N GLN A 351 -3.83 21.27 6.02
CA GLN A 351 -3.44 21.36 4.60
C GLN A 351 -4.44 20.71 3.63
N GLU A 352 -4.27 21.00 2.33
CA GLU A 352 -5.08 20.42 1.24
C GLU A 352 -4.82 18.90 1.19
N ALA A 353 -5.87 18.09 0.99
CA ALA A 353 -5.76 16.63 1.04
C ALA A 353 -4.73 16.14 0.01
N GLY A 354 -3.77 15.34 0.46
CA GLY A 354 -2.68 14.83 -0.35
C GLY A 354 -1.72 15.87 -0.93
N ASP A 355 -1.55 17.08 -0.36
CA ASP A 355 -0.55 18.06 -0.87
C ASP A 355 0.89 17.48 -0.81
N ASP A 356 1.17 16.59 0.15
CA ASP A 356 2.44 15.86 0.31
C ASP A 356 2.51 14.54 -0.47
N ASP A 357 1.42 14.06 -1.09
CA ASP A 357 1.45 12.82 -1.88
C ASP A 357 2.21 13.04 -3.20
N GLU A 358 3.36 12.39 -3.38
CA GLU A 358 4.21 12.44 -4.57
C GLU A 358 4.30 11.09 -5.32
N LEU A 359 4.74 11.14 -6.59
CA LEU A 359 5.01 9.95 -7.40
C LEU A 359 6.16 10.23 -8.41
N ASP A 360 7.37 9.79 -8.11
CA ASP A 360 8.54 9.93 -9.01
C ASP A 360 8.73 8.69 -9.90
N VAL A 361 9.08 8.94 -11.17
CA VAL A 361 9.40 7.91 -12.16
C VAL A 361 10.90 7.78 -12.32
N SER A 362 11.45 6.62 -11.94
CA SER A 362 12.88 6.32 -11.94
C SER A 362 13.26 5.22 -12.96
N SER A 363 14.53 5.18 -13.37
CA SER A 363 15.03 4.18 -14.33
C SER A 363 15.53 2.94 -13.59
N SER A 364 14.91 1.79 -13.84
CA SER A 364 15.17 0.59 -13.04
C SER A 364 16.46 -0.13 -13.36
N SER A 365 17.02 -0.78 -12.33
CA SER A 365 18.10 -1.77 -12.51
C SER A 365 17.62 -3.12 -13.06
N ALA A 366 16.29 -3.31 -13.16
CA ALA A 366 15.67 -4.42 -13.88
C ALA A 366 15.56 -4.18 -15.40
N ASP A 367 15.85 -2.96 -15.89
CA ASP A 367 15.72 -2.64 -17.32
C ASP A 367 16.60 -3.58 -18.17
N PRO A 368 16.05 -4.27 -19.17
CA PRO A 368 16.77 -5.29 -19.91
C PRO A 368 17.85 -4.66 -20.80
N GLU A 369 19.08 -5.17 -20.67
CA GLU A 369 20.20 -4.77 -21.53
C GLU A 369 19.86 -4.87 -23.03
N SER A 370 20.43 -3.97 -23.82
CA SER A 370 20.24 -3.90 -25.28
C SER A 370 20.46 -5.26 -25.95
N THR A 371 19.42 -5.78 -26.63
CA THR A 371 19.42 -7.11 -27.24
C THR A 371 18.74 -7.12 -28.62
N THR A 372 18.71 -8.27 -29.30
CA THR A 372 18.01 -8.46 -30.57
C THR A 372 16.72 -9.25 -30.34
N LEU A 373 15.57 -8.65 -30.66
CA LEU A 373 14.25 -9.27 -30.56
C LEU A 373 13.87 -9.92 -31.90
N ILE A 374 13.32 -11.13 -31.82
CA ILE A 374 12.95 -11.94 -32.99
C ILE A 374 11.43 -11.90 -33.16
N LEU A 375 10.98 -11.39 -34.29
CA LEU A 375 9.60 -11.08 -34.62
C LEU A 375 9.07 -12.09 -35.65
N GLN A 376 8.34 -13.11 -35.20
CA GLN A 376 7.88 -14.23 -36.04
C GLN A 376 6.34 -14.39 -36.01
N ASP A 377 5.73 -14.58 -37.19
CA ASP A 377 4.28 -14.79 -37.38
C ASP A 377 3.75 -16.13 -36.81
N ASP A 378 4.63 -17.08 -36.45
CA ASP A 378 4.24 -18.46 -36.11
C ASP A 378 4.87 -19.07 -34.84
N ASP A 379 5.76 -18.35 -34.16
CA ASP A 379 6.28 -18.66 -32.81
C ASP A 379 6.50 -17.33 -32.04
N GLU A 380 5.39 -16.66 -31.74
CA GLU A 380 5.33 -15.39 -31.01
C GLU A 380 5.94 -15.53 -29.61
N GLU A 381 7.12 -14.94 -29.39
CA GLU A 381 7.80 -14.87 -28.09
C GLU A 381 7.57 -13.50 -27.44
N ALA A 382 7.33 -13.52 -26.12
CA ALA A 382 7.16 -12.32 -25.31
C ALA A 382 8.50 -11.91 -24.69
N TYR A 383 8.80 -10.63 -24.71
CA TYR A 383 10.05 -10.07 -24.22
C TYR A 383 9.77 -8.96 -23.21
N VAL A 384 10.44 -8.98 -22.06
CA VAL A 384 10.60 -7.75 -21.27
C VAL A 384 11.49 -6.79 -22.07
N VAL A 385 11.02 -5.57 -22.30
CA VAL A 385 11.67 -4.56 -23.18
C VAL A 385 11.81 -3.18 -22.56
N PHE A 386 11.34 -3.02 -21.32
CA PHE A 386 11.49 -1.80 -20.54
C PHE A 386 11.17 -2.13 -19.07
N ALA A 387 11.93 -1.59 -18.13
CA ALA A 387 11.52 -1.53 -16.73
C ALA A 387 11.76 -0.15 -16.14
N PHE A 388 10.84 0.27 -15.27
CA PHE A 388 10.89 1.55 -14.56
C PHE A 388 10.41 1.36 -13.13
N ASP A 389 10.92 2.22 -12.25
CA ASP A 389 10.49 2.24 -10.86
C ASP A 389 9.48 3.39 -10.68
N LEU A 390 8.48 3.16 -9.84
CA LEU A 390 7.56 4.16 -9.32
C LEU A 390 7.80 4.25 -7.80
N ASP A 391 8.07 5.44 -7.31
CA ASP A 391 8.44 5.71 -5.92
C ASP A 391 7.49 6.77 -5.36
N THR A 392 6.88 6.50 -4.20
CA THR A 392 6.06 7.48 -3.46
C THR A 392 6.91 8.39 -2.55
N ASP A 393 8.25 8.24 -2.54
CA ASP A 393 9.24 9.07 -1.82
C ASP A 393 8.90 9.27 -0.32
N ASP A 394 8.40 10.45 0.06
CA ASP A 394 8.01 10.80 1.43
C ASP A 394 6.46 10.98 1.58
N SER A 395 5.62 10.47 0.67
CA SER A 395 4.14 10.57 0.72
C SER A 395 3.52 10.10 2.04
N THR A 396 2.43 10.74 2.44
CA THR A 396 1.64 10.39 3.63
C THR A 396 0.62 9.28 3.35
N ASN A 397 -0.03 9.29 2.18
CA ASN A 397 -1.06 8.33 1.82
C ASN A 397 -0.55 7.27 0.83
N ASP A 398 -1.27 6.14 0.76
CA ASP A 398 -1.06 5.13 -0.29
C ASP A 398 -1.52 5.72 -1.64
N VAL A 399 -0.75 5.53 -2.72
CA VAL A 399 -1.02 6.11 -4.04
C VAL A 399 -1.62 5.06 -4.98
N GLU A 400 -2.84 5.29 -5.47
CA GLU A 400 -3.54 4.49 -6.46
C GLU A 400 -3.29 5.02 -7.87
N VAL A 401 -2.83 4.17 -8.80
CA VAL A 401 -2.46 4.58 -10.17
C VAL A 401 -3.55 4.19 -11.16
N GLU A 402 -4.35 5.17 -11.60
CA GLU A 402 -5.42 4.97 -12.60
C GLU A 402 -4.92 4.70 -14.03
N GLN A 403 -3.80 5.30 -14.45
CA GLN A 403 -3.33 5.23 -15.83
C GLN A 403 -1.81 5.40 -15.97
N ILE A 404 -1.17 4.65 -16.87
CA ILE A 404 0.21 4.85 -17.32
C ILE A 404 0.29 4.91 -18.86
N ILE A 405 1.01 5.90 -19.43
CA ILE A 405 1.23 6.06 -20.88
C ILE A 405 2.72 6.01 -21.25
N VAL A 406 3.20 4.83 -21.63
CA VAL A 406 4.56 4.63 -22.13
C VAL A 406 4.70 5.15 -23.57
N ASP A 407 5.77 5.92 -23.84
CA ASP A 407 6.17 6.32 -25.20
C ASP A 407 7.16 5.31 -25.80
N GLY A 408 6.86 4.79 -26.98
CA GLY A 408 7.77 3.97 -27.78
C GLY A 408 8.26 4.67 -29.05
N ALA A 409 9.49 4.34 -29.48
CA ALA A 409 10.10 4.90 -30.67
C ALA A 409 10.82 3.84 -31.51
N VAL A 410 10.45 3.73 -32.80
CA VAL A 410 11.12 2.84 -33.78
C VAL A 410 11.93 3.66 -34.79
N ALA A 411 13.21 3.35 -34.97
CA ALA A 411 14.17 4.12 -35.77
C ALA A 411 13.81 4.20 -37.28
N SER A 412 13.03 3.25 -37.81
CA SER A 412 12.47 3.30 -39.16
C SER A 412 11.40 4.39 -39.35
N GLY A 413 10.79 4.86 -38.26
CA GLY A 413 9.56 5.63 -38.29
C GLY A 413 8.29 4.78 -38.50
N THR A 414 8.38 3.46 -38.33
CA THR A 414 7.21 2.58 -38.14
C THR A 414 6.51 2.94 -36.83
N PRO A 415 5.18 3.10 -36.79
CA PRO A 415 4.43 3.19 -35.53
C PRO A 415 4.60 1.93 -34.68
N VAL A 416 4.61 2.06 -33.36
CA VAL A 416 4.53 0.91 -32.43
C VAL A 416 3.23 0.13 -32.66
N ALA A 417 2.12 0.82 -32.93
CA ALA A 417 0.83 0.22 -33.29
C ALA A 417 0.78 -0.47 -34.67
N ASP A 418 1.88 -0.50 -35.43
CA ASP A 418 2.04 -1.35 -36.63
C ASP A 418 2.86 -2.63 -36.29
N LEU A 419 3.24 -2.85 -35.02
CA LEU A 419 4.08 -3.94 -34.51
C LEU A 419 3.55 -4.62 -33.24
N VAL A 420 2.53 -4.06 -32.58
CA VAL A 420 2.05 -4.47 -31.26
C VAL A 420 0.57 -4.10 -31.14
N ASP A 421 -0.30 -5.06 -30.81
CA ASP A 421 -1.70 -4.83 -30.42
C ASP A 421 -1.83 -4.83 -28.88
N GLY A 422 -2.96 -4.31 -28.35
CA GLY A 422 -3.15 -4.16 -26.90
C GLY A 422 -3.18 -5.47 -26.09
N ASN A 423 -3.51 -6.61 -26.70
CA ASN A 423 -3.50 -7.91 -26.02
C ASN A 423 -2.08 -8.51 -25.90
N ASP A 424 -1.09 -7.85 -26.54
CA ASP A 424 0.27 -8.34 -26.69
C ASP A 424 1.25 -7.57 -25.79
N VAL A 425 0.74 -6.70 -24.91
CA VAL A 425 1.51 -5.96 -23.90
C VAL A 425 0.87 -6.13 -22.54
N ARG A 426 1.71 -6.27 -21.51
CA ARG A 426 1.31 -6.19 -20.10
C ARG A 426 2.42 -5.59 -19.24
N LEU A 427 2.04 -5.15 -18.04
CA LEU A 427 2.97 -4.81 -16.98
C LEU A 427 3.06 -6.00 -16.00
N LEU A 428 4.26 -6.27 -15.52
CA LEU A 428 4.54 -7.26 -14.49
C LEU A 428 5.06 -6.56 -13.25
N LEU A 429 4.58 -6.97 -12.07
CA LEU A 429 5.08 -6.58 -10.76
C LEU A 429 5.59 -7.86 -10.08
N ASP A 430 6.86 -7.87 -9.66
CA ASP A 430 7.54 -9.08 -9.12
C ASP A 430 7.48 -10.33 -10.05
N GLY A 431 7.20 -10.13 -11.34
CA GLY A 431 7.04 -11.17 -12.35
C GLY A 431 5.65 -11.82 -12.43
N ASP A 432 4.67 -11.33 -11.66
CA ASP A 432 3.24 -11.64 -11.84
C ASP A 432 2.56 -10.48 -12.63
N GLU A 433 1.55 -10.79 -13.45
CA GLU A 433 0.84 -9.82 -14.31
C GLU A 433 -0.08 -8.91 -13.47
N VAL A 434 0.07 -7.58 -13.64
CA VAL A 434 -0.82 -6.57 -13.03
C VAL A 434 -2.17 -6.58 -13.76
N ASP A 435 -3.28 -6.49 -13.04
CA ASP A 435 -4.62 -6.42 -13.66
C ASP A 435 -4.83 -5.03 -14.31
N THR A 436 -5.54 -4.97 -15.44
CA THR A 436 -5.76 -3.75 -16.23
C THR A 436 -7.12 -3.82 -16.93
N ASP A 437 -7.95 -2.77 -16.89
CA ASP A 437 -9.25 -2.74 -17.59
C ASP A 437 -9.07 -2.69 -19.11
N ASP A 438 -8.16 -1.85 -19.61
CA ASP A 438 -7.81 -1.78 -21.04
C ASP A 438 -6.32 -1.48 -21.26
N VAL A 439 -5.80 -2.03 -22.36
CA VAL A 439 -4.48 -1.69 -22.89
C VAL A 439 -4.65 -1.22 -24.33
N THR A 440 -4.47 0.08 -24.56
CA THR A 440 -4.66 0.71 -25.87
C THR A 440 -3.32 1.13 -26.47
N VAL A 441 -2.98 0.57 -27.64
CA VAL A 441 -1.79 0.97 -28.44
C VAL A 441 -2.21 1.96 -29.54
N ALA A 442 -1.67 3.19 -29.48
CA ALA A 442 -2.11 4.31 -30.32
C ALA A 442 -0.93 5.01 -31.02
N GLY A 443 -0.53 4.48 -32.17
CA GLY A 443 0.56 5.03 -32.97
C GLY A 443 1.93 4.75 -32.33
N ASN A 444 2.35 5.56 -31.38
CA ASN A 444 3.64 5.43 -30.67
C ASN A 444 3.48 5.34 -29.14
N THR A 445 2.27 5.51 -28.61
CA THR A 445 1.98 5.38 -27.18
C THR A 445 1.32 4.04 -26.90
N ILE A 446 1.68 3.45 -25.77
CA ILE A 446 0.94 2.35 -25.12
C ILE A 446 0.32 2.96 -23.86
N THR A 447 -0.99 2.84 -23.72
CA THR A 447 -1.75 3.29 -22.53
C THR A 447 -2.27 2.07 -21.81
N PHE A 448 -1.99 1.99 -20.51
CA PHE A 448 -2.56 1.04 -19.56
C PHE A 448 -3.56 1.83 -18.70
N ASP A 449 -4.81 1.39 -18.67
CA ASP A 449 -5.87 1.90 -17.81
C ASP A 449 -6.18 0.84 -16.74
N PHE A 450 -6.24 1.24 -15.47
CA PHE A 450 -6.46 0.36 -14.32
C PHE A 450 -7.89 0.55 -13.75
N ASP A 451 -8.50 -0.53 -13.24
CA ASP A 451 -9.73 -0.42 -12.44
C ASP A 451 -9.33 -0.10 -10.98
N SER A 452 -10.22 0.51 -10.21
CA SER A 452 -9.86 1.02 -8.87
C SER A 452 -9.43 -0.09 -7.90
N GLY A 453 -8.27 0.12 -7.26
CA GLY A 453 -7.58 -0.80 -6.37
C GLY A 453 -6.69 -1.86 -7.05
N ASP A 454 -6.51 -1.83 -8.38
CA ASP A 454 -5.69 -2.82 -9.10
C ASP A 454 -4.17 -2.53 -9.01
N LEU A 455 -3.78 -1.25 -8.91
CA LEU A 455 -2.40 -0.81 -8.72
C LEU A 455 -2.33 0.28 -7.64
N VAL A 456 -2.09 -0.15 -6.41
CA VAL A 456 -1.85 0.72 -5.24
C VAL A 456 -0.41 0.52 -4.79
N ILE A 457 0.25 1.62 -4.44
CA ILE A 457 1.62 1.67 -3.89
C ILE A 457 1.51 2.20 -2.46
N ASP A 458 1.99 1.43 -1.48
CA ASP A 458 1.96 1.84 -0.07
C ASP A 458 2.77 3.16 0.13
N ALA A 459 2.39 3.97 1.11
CA ALA A 459 3.09 5.22 1.45
C ALA A 459 4.61 4.99 1.74
N GLY A 460 5.48 5.70 1.02
CA GLY A 460 6.93 5.57 1.10
C GLY A 460 7.53 4.26 0.54
N GLU A 461 6.88 3.63 -0.44
CA GLU A 461 7.37 2.42 -1.13
C GLU A 461 7.79 2.68 -2.60
N GLU A 462 8.89 2.04 -3.00
CA GLU A 462 9.37 1.96 -4.40
C GLU A 462 8.98 0.60 -5.00
N ILE A 463 8.22 0.59 -6.09
CA ILE A 463 7.90 -0.62 -6.87
C ILE A 463 8.56 -0.59 -8.25
N THR A 464 8.94 -1.77 -8.76
CA THR A 464 9.46 -1.93 -10.14
C THR A 464 8.40 -2.56 -11.03
N LEU A 465 8.08 -1.90 -12.15
CA LEU A 465 7.21 -2.43 -13.20
C LEU A 465 8.03 -2.84 -14.44
N GLU A 466 7.90 -4.09 -14.85
CA GLU A 466 8.50 -4.64 -16.07
C GLU A 466 7.45 -4.70 -17.20
N MET A 467 7.71 -4.07 -18.34
CA MET A 467 6.82 -4.13 -19.51
C MET A 467 7.20 -5.31 -20.42
N GLU A 468 6.34 -6.32 -20.46
CA GLU A 468 6.45 -7.47 -21.37
C GLU A 468 5.66 -7.21 -22.65
N VAL A 469 6.31 -7.40 -23.82
CA VAL A 469 5.73 -7.18 -25.15
C VAL A 469 5.96 -8.40 -26.05
N THR A 470 4.89 -8.86 -26.68
CA THR A 470 4.91 -9.75 -27.86
C THR A 470 4.76 -8.89 -29.12
N PHE A 471 5.48 -9.22 -30.20
CA PHE A 471 5.57 -8.35 -31.39
C PHE A 471 5.13 -9.05 -32.69
N ASP A 472 4.30 -8.35 -33.48
CA ASP A 472 3.98 -8.67 -34.87
C ASP A 472 5.24 -8.69 -35.78
N ALA A 473 5.20 -9.46 -36.86
CA ALA A 473 6.32 -9.56 -37.81
C ALA A 473 6.67 -8.21 -38.50
N LEU A 474 7.91 -7.76 -38.32
CA LEU A 474 8.42 -6.54 -38.93
C LEU A 474 8.50 -6.63 -40.47
N LEU A 475 8.03 -5.59 -41.16
CA LEU A 475 8.14 -5.53 -42.63
C LEU A 475 9.61 -5.64 -43.10
N PRO A 476 9.96 -6.52 -44.08
CA PRO A 476 11.35 -6.79 -44.50
C PRO A 476 12.18 -5.60 -45.03
N VAL A 477 11.57 -4.42 -45.20
CA VAL A 477 12.26 -3.17 -45.56
C VAL A 477 12.86 -2.44 -44.34
N ASN A 478 12.40 -2.80 -43.14
CA ASN A 478 12.78 -2.23 -41.86
C ASN A 478 13.68 -3.18 -41.04
N GLU A 479 14.07 -4.33 -41.58
CA GLU A 479 14.97 -5.31 -40.93
C GLU A 479 16.19 -4.65 -40.25
N GLY A 480 16.41 -5.00 -38.97
CA GLY A 480 17.45 -4.40 -38.13
C GLY A 480 17.14 -2.97 -37.67
N SER A 481 15.85 -2.60 -37.57
CA SER A 481 15.45 -1.33 -36.95
C SER A 481 15.58 -1.39 -35.44
N GLU A 482 15.98 -0.29 -34.85
CA GLU A 482 16.09 -0.13 -33.39
C GLU A 482 14.74 0.34 -32.81
N ILE A 483 14.36 -0.20 -31.64
CA ILE A 483 13.20 0.21 -30.83
C ILE A 483 13.66 0.57 -29.40
N SER A 484 13.00 1.54 -28.77
CA SER A 484 13.21 1.90 -27.36
C SER A 484 11.91 2.42 -26.74
N PHE A 485 11.75 2.30 -25.42
CA PHE A 485 10.61 2.81 -24.68
C PHE A 485 11.04 3.80 -23.57
N SER A 486 10.11 4.63 -23.12
CA SER A 486 10.35 5.65 -22.10
C SER A 486 9.05 6.08 -21.42
N LEU A 487 9.15 6.47 -20.16
CA LEU A 487 8.08 7.09 -19.37
C LEU A 487 8.59 8.43 -18.82
N THR A 488 7.71 9.40 -18.64
CA THR A 488 8.03 10.69 -18.00
C THR A 488 6.91 10.96 -17.03
N GLY A 489 7.21 11.10 -15.73
CA GLY A 489 6.17 11.44 -14.76
C GLY A 489 5.65 12.85 -15.01
N ASN A 490 4.33 12.94 -15.08
CA ASN A 490 3.49 14.14 -15.14
C ASN A 490 2.06 13.69 -15.43
N THR A 491 1.09 14.54 -15.10
CA THR A 491 -0.36 14.35 -15.29
C THR A 491 -0.85 14.21 -16.75
N THR A 492 0.03 14.14 -17.76
CA THR A 492 -0.33 13.75 -19.14
C THR A 492 0.16 12.36 -19.54
N LYS A 493 0.81 11.68 -18.60
CA LYS A 493 1.49 10.40 -18.78
C LYS A 493 1.19 9.41 -17.68
N ILE A 494 0.91 9.89 -16.48
CA ILE A 494 0.38 9.12 -15.37
C ILE A 494 -0.85 9.88 -14.84
N GLN A 495 -1.89 9.16 -14.46
CA GLN A 495 -2.96 9.65 -13.58
C GLN A 495 -2.93 8.75 -12.35
N ALA A 496 -2.98 9.35 -11.17
CA ALA A 496 -2.92 8.70 -9.88
C ALA A 496 -3.64 9.58 -8.84
N GLU A 497 -4.19 8.96 -7.80
CA GLU A 497 -4.82 9.61 -6.66
C GLU A 497 -4.18 9.09 -5.36
N GLY A 498 -4.02 9.98 -4.37
CA GLY A 498 -3.66 9.65 -3.00
C GLY A 498 -4.88 9.91 -2.13
N ALA A 499 -4.81 10.90 -1.24
CA ALA A 499 -6.03 11.47 -0.66
C ALA A 499 -6.84 12.33 -1.67
N ASP A 500 -6.21 12.93 -2.69
CA ASP A 500 -6.84 13.57 -3.87
C ASP A 500 -6.05 13.30 -5.19
N ASP A 501 -6.57 13.76 -6.34
CA ASP A 501 -5.95 13.72 -7.67
C ASP A 501 -4.50 14.29 -7.66
N LEU A 502 -3.47 13.46 -7.88
CA LEU A 502 -2.07 13.94 -7.86
C LEU A 502 -1.80 15.01 -8.93
N GLY A 503 -1.31 16.16 -8.45
CA GLY A 503 -1.08 17.35 -9.26
C GLY A 503 0.16 17.31 -10.16
N ALA A 504 0.29 18.37 -10.98
CA ALA A 504 1.43 18.54 -11.87
C ALA A 504 2.75 18.94 -11.17
N SER A 505 2.73 19.12 -9.84
CA SER A 505 3.88 19.27 -8.95
C SER A 505 4.38 17.90 -8.47
N GLN A 506 3.44 17.03 -8.12
CA GLN A 506 3.64 15.78 -7.38
C GLN A 506 4.10 14.62 -8.28
N ILE A 507 3.61 14.55 -9.52
CA ILE A 507 4.06 13.50 -10.46
C ILE A 507 5.34 13.94 -11.20
N SER A 508 6.45 13.27 -10.90
CA SER A 508 7.83 13.69 -11.20
C SER A 508 8.65 12.62 -11.95
N GLY A 509 9.89 12.96 -12.34
CA GLY A 509 10.86 11.97 -12.84
C GLY A 509 10.74 11.59 -14.32
N ALA A 510 11.63 10.68 -14.75
CA ALA A 510 11.59 10.05 -16.06
C ALA A 510 12.45 8.78 -16.13
N ALA A 511 11.91 7.77 -16.83
CA ALA A 511 12.60 6.54 -17.18
C ALA A 511 12.82 6.44 -18.69
N SER A 512 13.93 5.82 -19.11
CA SER A 512 14.22 5.59 -20.53
C SER A 512 15.00 4.29 -20.68
N GLY A 513 14.37 3.30 -21.31
CA GLY A 513 14.94 1.99 -21.48
C GLY A 513 16.02 1.93 -22.56
N GLU A 514 16.74 0.82 -22.57
CA GLU A 514 17.74 0.53 -23.59
C GLU A 514 17.13 0.38 -25.01
N THR A 515 18.03 0.35 -26.00
CA THR A 515 17.64 0.24 -27.41
C THR A 515 17.79 -1.18 -27.94
N HIS A 516 16.69 -1.84 -28.29
CA HIS A 516 16.68 -3.22 -28.83
C HIS A 516 16.65 -3.23 -30.36
N THR A 517 17.20 -4.27 -30.99
CA THR A 517 17.20 -4.44 -32.46
C THR A 517 16.13 -5.42 -32.91
N LEU A 518 15.25 -5.03 -33.83
CA LEU A 518 14.16 -5.85 -34.36
C LEU A 518 14.55 -6.58 -35.65
N ILE A 519 14.37 -7.90 -35.70
CA ILE A 519 14.55 -8.73 -36.92
C ILE A 519 13.46 -9.80 -37.03
N THR A 520 13.10 -10.23 -38.25
CA THR A 520 12.25 -11.41 -38.48
C THR A 520 13.06 -12.65 -38.86
N ALA A 521 14.17 -12.44 -39.58
CA ALA A 521 15.05 -13.51 -40.05
C ALA A 521 16.53 -13.09 -40.07
N GLY A 522 17.42 -14.00 -39.70
CA GLY A 522 18.87 -13.76 -39.78
C GLY A 522 19.66 -14.48 -38.70
N ILE A 523 20.82 -13.90 -38.39
CA ILE A 523 21.64 -14.34 -37.25
C ILE A 523 21.51 -13.39 -36.06
N VAL A 524 21.63 -13.95 -34.86
CA VAL A 524 21.80 -13.28 -33.58
C VAL A 524 23.18 -13.61 -33.02
N VAL A 525 23.79 -12.66 -32.31
CA VAL A 525 25.03 -12.83 -31.55
C VAL A 525 24.82 -12.10 -30.22
N LEU A 526 24.56 -12.83 -29.15
CA LEU A 526 24.33 -12.26 -27.83
C LEU A 526 25.65 -11.80 -27.19
N ALA A 527 25.62 -10.71 -26.43
CA ALA A 527 26.82 -10.18 -25.77
C ALA A 527 27.30 -11.07 -24.61
N GLU A 528 26.37 -11.73 -23.91
CA GLU A 528 26.67 -12.62 -22.77
C GLU A 528 27.43 -13.90 -23.16
N ASP A 529 27.28 -14.37 -24.41
CA ASP A 529 28.01 -15.53 -24.95
C ASP A 529 29.40 -15.17 -25.52
N VAL A 530 29.87 -13.92 -25.34
CA VAL A 530 31.16 -13.45 -25.88
C VAL A 530 32.28 -13.65 -24.86
N GLU A 531 33.09 -14.68 -25.08
CA GLU A 531 34.29 -14.96 -24.29
C GLU A 531 35.53 -14.36 -24.96
N THR A 532 36.33 -13.59 -24.21
CA THR A 532 37.52 -12.93 -24.77
C THR A 532 38.81 -13.26 -24.02
N SER A 533 39.93 -13.25 -24.74
CA SER A 533 41.26 -13.40 -24.13
C SER A 533 42.36 -12.69 -24.92
N THR A 534 43.39 -12.27 -24.20
CA THR A 534 44.60 -11.65 -24.75
C THR A 534 45.85 -12.42 -24.32
N ASP A 535 46.88 -12.39 -25.16
CA ASP A 535 48.23 -12.87 -24.88
C ASP A 535 49.25 -12.09 -25.74
N THR A 536 50.54 -12.31 -25.50
CA THR A 536 51.61 -11.76 -26.35
C THR A 536 52.59 -12.84 -26.81
N SER A 537 53.15 -12.66 -28.01
CA SER A 537 54.15 -13.57 -28.57
C SER A 537 55.27 -12.84 -29.31
N GLY A 538 56.29 -13.59 -29.74
CA GLY A 538 57.52 -13.04 -30.34
C GLY A 538 58.64 -12.78 -29.32
N ASP A 539 59.71 -12.09 -29.76
CA ASP A 539 60.87 -11.77 -28.93
C ASP A 539 60.66 -10.43 -28.20
N ASN A 540 60.37 -10.47 -26.89
CA ASN A 540 59.94 -9.33 -26.05
C ASN A 540 58.51 -8.84 -26.38
N ASP A 541 57.55 -9.75 -26.50
CA ASP A 541 56.13 -9.42 -26.44
C ASP A 541 55.71 -8.46 -27.58
N THR A 542 56.27 -8.69 -28.77
CA THR A 542 56.17 -7.80 -29.94
C THR A 542 54.96 -8.05 -30.83
N LEU A 543 54.25 -9.16 -30.60
CA LEU A 543 52.99 -9.50 -31.25
C LEU A 543 51.92 -9.56 -30.16
N GLY A 544 50.82 -8.82 -30.31
CA GLY A 544 49.63 -9.06 -29.51
C GLY A 544 48.77 -10.13 -30.16
N GLU A 545 48.24 -11.06 -29.37
CA GLU A 545 47.29 -12.08 -29.78
C GLU A 545 45.98 -11.84 -29.04
N PHE A 546 44.89 -11.75 -29.79
CA PHE A 546 43.55 -11.45 -29.31
C PHE A 546 42.62 -12.55 -29.80
N THR A 547 41.82 -13.12 -28.90
CA THR A 547 40.79 -14.10 -29.23
C THR A 547 39.45 -13.57 -28.75
N ILE A 548 38.45 -13.65 -29.63
CA ILE A 548 37.03 -13.44 -29.32
C ILE A 548 36.33 -14.72 -29.78
N ASP A 549 35.84 -15.50 -28.83
CA ASP A 549 34.92 -16.60 -29.05
C ASP A 549 33.49 -16.04 -28.88
N PHE A 550 32.58 -16.32 -29.81
CA PHE A 550 31.21 -15.80 -29.82
C PHE A 550 30.26 -16.79 -30.49
N ASP A 551 29.08 -16.99 -29.91
CA ASP A 551 28.06 -17.88 -30.47
C ASP A 551 27.16 -17.14 -31.48
N VAL A 552 26.74 -17.86 -32.52
CA VAL A 552 25.90 -17.36 -33.61
C VAL A 552 24.71 -18.31 -33.78
N THR A 553 23.50 -17.81 -33.54
CA THR A 553 22.25 -18.57 -33.71
C THR A 553 21.49 -18.07 -34.94
N ALA A 554 20.93 -18.98 -35.74
CA ALA A 554 20.14 -18.67 -36.93
C ALA A 554 18.62 -18.78 -36.67
N TYR A 555 17.84 -17.86 -37.24
CA TYR A 555 16.38 -17.78 -37.12
C TYR A 555 15.71 -17.51 -38.48
N ASP A 556 14.66 -18.27 -38.80
CA ASP A 556 13.94 -18.30 -40.10
C ASP A 556 14.88 -18.55 -41.29
N GLY A 557 15.75 -19.56 -41.13
CA GLY A 557 16.45 -20.22 -42.23
C GLY A 557 17.96 -20.43 -42.05
N ASP A 558 18.52 -21.24 -42.94
CA ASP A 558 19.97 -21.53 -42.94
C ASP A 558 20.78 -20.33 -43.44
N PHE A 559 21.80 -19.94 -42.67
CA PHE A 559 22.72 -18.85 -43.04
C PHE A 559 24.17 -19.32 -43.18
N TYR A 560 24.90 -18.63 -44.05
CA TYR A 560 26.23 -19.01 -44.50
C TYR A 560 27.20 -17.86 -44.21
N ILE A 561 28.27 -18.13 -43.45
CA ILE A 561 29.28 -17.15 -43.02
C ILE A 561 30.65 -17.59 -43.53
N THR A 562 31.35 -16.74 -44.27
CA THR A 562 32.70 -17.07 -44.78
C THR A 562 33.76 -17.06 -43.68
N ASP A 563 34.83 -17.85 -43.82
CA ASP A 563 36.02 -17.83 -42.96
C ASP A 563 36.88 -16.55 -43.05
N ASN A 564 36.46 -15.58 -43.87
CA ASN A 564 37.07 -14.27 -43.96
C ASN A 564 37.00 -13.52 -42.62
N SER A 565 38.06 -12.77 -42.35
CA SER A 565 38.09 -11.79 -41.26
C SER A 565 38.86 -10.55 -41.71
N ALA A 566 38.35 -9.36 -41.38
CA ALA A 566 38.89 -8.11 -41.88
C ALA A 566 38.94 -6.99 -40.83
N ALA A 567 40.09 -6.33 -40.72
CA ALA A 567 40.26 -5.16 -39.88
C ALA A 567 39.62 -3.91 -40.52
N ASN A 568 38.77 -3.22 -39.77
CA ASN A 568 38.04 -1.98 -40.07
C ASN A 568 36.95 -2.08 -41.15
N THR A 569 37.20 -2.79 -42.25
CA THR A 569 36.27 -2.86 -43.40
C THR A 569 36.33 -4.24 -44.05
N GLY A 570 35.18 -4.92 -44.13
CA GLY A 570 34.96 -6.14 -44.89
C GLY A 570 33.63 -6.08 -45.65
N SER A 571 33.24 -7.20 -46.25
CA SER A 571 31.95 -7.38 -46.94
C SER A 571 31.38 -8.80 -46.81
N ASP A 572 32.08 -9.65 -46.06
CA ASP A 572 31.80 -11.06 -45.75
C ASP A 572 32.59 -11.43 -44.48
N GLY A 573 32.16 -12.49 -43.79
CA GLY A 573 32.77 -12.98 -42.54
C GLY A 573 32.76 -11.95 -41.39
N ALA A 574 33.79 -11.99 -40.53
CA ALA A 574 33.89 -11.16 -39.33
C ALA A 574 34.66 -9.85 -39.57
N VAL A 575 34.09 -8.71 -39.17
CA VAL A 575 34.77 -7.39 -39.22
C VAL A 575 35.02 -6.86 -37.82
N PHE A 576 36.29 -6.55 -37.55
CA PHE A 576 36.76 -6.10 -36.24
C PHE A 576 37.55 -4.79 -36.33
N LEU A 577 37.65 -4.07 -35.21
CA LEU A 577 38.48 -2.89 -35.03
C LEU A 577 39.66 -3.23 -34.10
N ILE A 578 40.81 -2.60 -34.32
CA ILE A 578 41.91 -2.58 -33.36
C ILE A 578 42.01 -1.17 -32.81
N GLU A 579 41.89 -1.04 -31.49
CA GLU A 579 42.01 0.22 -30.77
C GLU A 579 43.40 0.31 -30.12
N GLY A 580 43.98 1.51 -30.08
CA GLY A 580 45.30 1.77 -29.51
C GLY A 580 45.98 3.03 -30.08
N PRO A 581 47.24 3.33 -29.69
CA PRO A 581 47.90 4.62 -29.97
C PRO A 581 48.23 4.91 -31.45
N ALA A 582 48.15 3.90 -32.34
CA ALA A 582 48.26 4.01 -33.81
C ALA A 582 49.62 4.61 -34.30
N THR A 583 49.89 4.99 -35.58
CA THR A 583 49.16 4.95 -36.87
C THR A 583 49.99 4.35 -38.02
N THR A 584 51.23 3.93 -37.80
CA THR A 584 52.13 3.38 -38.84
C THR A 584 51.85 1.91 -39.16
N THR A 585 52.32 1.45 -40.33
CA THR A 585 52.06 0.13 -40.93
C THR A 585 52.29 -1.04 -39.98
N ALA A 586 51.24 -1.42 -39.24
CA ALA A 586 51.15 -2.66 -38.49
C ALA A 586 50.88 -3.83 -39.46
N THR A 587 51.42 -5.01 -39.15
CA THR A 587 51.01 -6.24 -39.85
C THR A 587 49.93 -6.90 -39.03
N ILE A 588 48.69 -6.85 -39.53
CA ILE A 588 47.55 -7.53 -38.92
C ILE A 588 47.29 -8.81 -39.70
N THR A 589 47.17 -9.93 -38.99
CA THR A 589 46.67 -11.19 -39.53
C THR A 589 45.53 -11.68 -38.66
N SER A 590 44.48 -12.21 -39.27
CA SER A 590 43.33 -12.76 -38.56
C SER A 590 42.86 -14.05 -39.20
N THR A 591 42.17 -14.87 -38.41
CA THR A 591 41.49 -16.09 -38.84
C THR A 591 40.15 -16.19 -38.14
N LEU A 592 39.11 -16.56 -38.87
CA LEU A 592 37.83 -16.98 -38.30
C LEU A 592 37.72 -18.50 -38.44
N THR A 593 37.29 -19.18 -37.38
CA THR A 593 36.94 -20.61 -37.41
C THR A 593 35.60 -20.80 -36.70
N SER A 594 34.81 -21.81 -37.08
CA SER A 594 33.55 -22.14 -36.43
C SER A 594 33.51 -23.61 -36.02
N THR A 595 32.58 -23.97 -35.13
CA THR A 595 32.13 -25.35 -34.91
C THR A 595 31.23 -25.87 -36.04
N GLY A 596 30.59 -24.97 -36.79
CA GLY A 596 29.59 -25.28 -37.82
C GLY A 596 30.14 -25.99 -39.05
N ASP A 597 29.24 -26.70 -39.74
CA ASP A 597 29.61 -27.57 -40.86
C ASP A 597 30.11 -26.76 -42.08
N GLU A 598 31.24 -27.20 -42.65
CA GLU A 598 31.94 -26.55 -43.77
C GLU A 598 31.55 -27.20 -45.12
N ASP A 599 30.26 -27.12 -45.47
CA ASP A 599 29.68 -27.77 -46.67
C ASP A 599 30.25 -27.19 -47.98
N THR A 600 30.55 -25.89 -47.97
CA THR A 600 31.35 -25.19 -48.99
C THR A 600 32.68 -24.78 -48.35
N THR A 601 33.81 -25.12 -48.98
CA THR A 601 35.14 -24.81 -48.42
C THR A 601 35.33 -23.30 -48.17
N GLY A 602 35.68 -22.93 -46.93
CA GLY A 602 35.79 -21.55 -46.46
C GLY A 602 34.45 -20.87 -46.10
N VAL A 603 33.38 -21.65 -45.92
CA VAL A 603 32.04 -21.16 -45.55
C VAL A 603 31.43 -22.09 -44.52
N PHE A 604 31.08 -21.54 -43.36
CA PHE A 604 30.39 -22.23 -42.28
C PHE A 604 28.87 -22.07 -42.47
N THR A 605 28.13 -23.17 -42.36
CA THR A 605 26.67 -23.18 -42.27
C THR A 605 26.26 -23.02 -40.80
N VAL A 606 25.25 -22.20 -40.54
CA VAL A 606 24.45 -22.21 -39.31
C VAL A 606 23.03 -22.62 -39.74
N GLU A 607 22.57 -23.81 -39.35
CA GLU A 607 21.24 -24.31 -39.71
C GLU A 607 20.16 -23.59 -38.87
N ASP A 608 18.95 -23.49 -39.41
CA ASP A 608 17.81 -22.84 -38.76
C ASP A 608 17.51 -23.40 -37.35
N GLY A 609 17.51 -22.53 -36.33
CA GLY A 609 17.35 -22.89 -34.93
C GLY A 609 18.57 -23.57 -34.28
N GLU A 610 19.71 -23.66 -34.96
CA GLU A 610 20.98 -24.14 -34.39
C GLU A 610 21.94 -22.98 -34.06
N THR A 611 22.80 -23.21 -33.07
CA THR A 611 23.81 -22.26 -32.58
C THR A 611 25.20 -22.82 -32.84
N GLU A 612 26.08 -22.00 -33.42
CA GLU A 612 27.46 -22.37 -33.72
C GLU A 612 28.45 -21.38 -33.13
N THR A 613 29.50 -21.88 -32.47
CA THR A 613 30.56 -21.07 -31.86
C THR A 613 31.59 -20.64 -32.90
N PHE A 614 31.84 -19.35 -33.02
CA PHE A 614 32.86 -18.76 -33.87
C PHE A 614 34.03 -18.22 -33.05
N THR A 615 35.25 -18.59 -33.42
CA THR A 615 36.50 -18.09 -32.87
C THR A 615 37.16 -17.13 -33.85
N LEU A 616 37.16 -15.83 -33.54
CA LEU A 616 38.01 -14.83 -34.20
C LEU A 616 39.35 -14.73 -33.48
N ARG A 617 40.45 -15.07 -34.17
CA ARG A 617 41.82 -14.80 -33.70
C ARG A 617 42.43 -13.66 -34.50
N VAL A 618 43.01 -12.68 -33.81
CA VAL A 618 43.73 -11.55 -34.40
C VAL A 618 45.13 -11.49 -33.82
N THR A 619 46.14 -11.46 -34.68
CA THR A 619 47.54 -11.18 -34.31
C THR A 619 47.95 -9.83 -34.86
N ALA A 620 48.48 -8.97 -33.99
CA ALA A 620 48.89 -7.61 -34.31
C ALA A 620 50.39 -7.40 -34.07
N ASP A 621 51.17 -7.22 -35.15
CA ASP A 621 52.54 -6.71 -35.13
C ASP A 621 52.49 -5.17 -35.17
N VAL A 622 52.67 -4.53 -34.02
CA VAL A 622 52.44 -3.08 -33.87
C VAL A 622 53.72 -2.26 -34.04
N ALA A 623 53.58 -1.09 -34.67
CA ALA A 623 54.69 -0.20 -34.95
C ALA A 623 55.04 0.77 -33.79
N THR A 624 54.26 0.76 -32.70
CA THR A 624 54.40 1.62 -31.52
C THR A 624 54.10 0.80 -30.27
N SER A 625 54.98 0.78 -29.26
CA SER A 625 54.63 0.11 -27.99
C SER A 625 53.47 0.82 -27.29
N GLY A 626 52.55 0.07 -26.71
CA GLY A 626 51.42 0.60 -25.96
C GLY A 626 50.34 -0.43 -25.74
N ASP A 627 49.22 0.02 -25.19
CA ASP A 627 48.07 -0.83 -24.89
C ASP A 627 47.12 -0.86 -26.11
N TYR A 628 46.73 -2.07 -26.50
CA TYR A 628 45.88 -2.35 -27.65
C TYR A 628 44.76 -3.31 -27.28
N ARG A 629 43.61 -3.21 -27.94
CA ARG A 629 42.51 -4.19 -27.83
C ARG A 629 41.84 -4.44 -29.17
N VAL A 630 41.07 -5.51 -29.27
CA VAL A 630 40.27 -5.86 -30.45
C VAL A 630 38.79 -5.81 -30.11
N THR A 631 38.00 -5.24 -31.02
CA THR A 631 36.54 -5.10 -30.87
C THR A 631 35.90 -5.72 -32.11
N LEU A 632 35.16 -6.82 -31.97
CA LEU A 632 34.30 -7.35 -33.02
C LEU A 632 33.17 -6.34 -33.26
N ARG A 633 32.84 -6.04 -34.52
CA ARG A 633 31.88 -4.98 -34.86
C ARG A 633 30.74 -5.42 -35.74
N LYS A 634 31.01 -6.38 -36.63
CA LYS A 634 30.01 -6.94 -37.54
C LYS A 634 30.30 -8.39 -37.84
N VAL A 635 29.24 -9.16 -38.03
CA VAL A 635 29.28 -10.47 -38.68
C VAL A 635 28.45 -10.35 -39.95
N TYR A 636 29.02 -10.75 -41.09
CA TYR A 636 28.32 -10.81 -42.37
C TYR A 636 27.86 -12.23 -42.65
N TYR A 637 26.59 -12.37 -43.02
CA TYR A 637 25.92 -13.63 -43.28
C TYR A 637 25.14 -13.57 -44.60
N SER A 638 24.94 -14.71 -45.24
CA SER A 638 24.20 -14.81 -46.51
C SER A 638 23.24 -15.98 -46.50
N THR A 639 22.15 -15.90 -47.29
CA THR A 639 21.28 -17.03 -47.64
C THR A 639 21.80 -17.86 -48.82
N ASN A 640 22.97 -17.50 -49.38
CA ASN A 640 23.61 -18.23 -50.46
C ASN A 640 24.76 -19.09 -49.90
N THR A 641 24.80 -20.36 -50.30
CA THR A 641 25.84 -21.36 -49.99
C THR A 641 27.30 -20.99 -50.32
N ASP A 642 27.55 -19.79 -50.86
CA ASP A 642 28.89 -19.22 -51.08
C ASP A 642 29.32 -18.20 -49.99
N GLY A 643 28.44 -17.92 -49.01
CA GLY A 643 28.67 -17.00 -47.88
C GLY A 643 28.80 -15.51 -48.25
N ALA A 644 28.87 -15.17 -49.54
CA ALA A 644 29.31 -13.85 -49.99
C ALA A 644 28.33 -13.16 -50.96
N THR A 645 27.59 -13.92 -51.77
CA THR A 645 26.59 -13.35 -52.67
C THR A 645 25.42 -12.82 -51.84
N GLY A 646 25.17 -11.50 -51.90
CA GLY A 646 24.06 -10.89 -51.17
C GLY A 646 24.23 -10.90 -49.65
N ALA A 647 25.46 -10.98 -49.14
CA ALA A 647 25.73 -10.93 -47.71
C ALA A 647 25.17 -9.64 -47.07
N VAL A 648 24.51 -9.80 -45.92
CA VAL A 648 23.92 -8.77 -45.06
C VAL A 648 24.84 -8.58 -43.86
N GLU A 649 24.90 -7.36 -43.30
CA GLU A 649 25.62 -7.11 -42.05
C GLU A 649 24.70 -7.23 -40.84
N ARG A 650 25.08 -8.06 -39.87
CA ARG A 650 24.68 -7.90 -38.47
C ARG A 650 25.70 -6.97 -37.80
N ALA A 651 25.28 -5.76 -37.46
CA ALA A 651 26.04 -4.91 -36.55
C ALA A 651 25.87 -5.42 -35.12
N LEU A 652 26.93 -5.31 -34.31
CA LEU A 652 26.90 -5.72 -32.91
C LEU A 652 26.85 -4.47 -32.03
N ASN A 653 25.75 -4.28 -31.32
CA ASN A 653 25.47 -3.14 -30.46
C ASN A 653 25.11 -3.64 -29.04
N PRO A 654 25.53 -2.92 -27.98
CA PRO A 654 26.50 -1.85 -28.03
C PRO A 654 27.91 -2.42 -28.27
N VAL A 655 28.71 -1.78 -29.12
CA VAL A 655 30.08 -2.26 -29.50
C VAL A 655 31.08 -2.36 -28.32
N GLN A 656 30.65 -2.03 -27.10
CA GLN A 656 31.46 -2.05 -25.90
C GLN A 656 31.66 -3.47 -25.36
N ASP A 657 30.76 -4.40 -25.67
CA ASP A 657 30.72 -5.72 -25.00
C ASP A 657 31.42 -6.78 -25.84
N TYR A 658 31.43 -6.58 -27.15
CA TYR A 658 32.11 -7.40 -28.15
C TYR A 658 33.62 -7.11 -28.26
N ARG A 659 34.29 -6.77 -27.16
CA ARG A 659 35.71 -6.36 -27.15
C ARG A 659 36.56 -7.10 -26.13
N THR A 660 37.83 -7.30 -26.48
CA THR A 660 38.84 -7.79 -25.54
C THR A 660 39.23 -6.72 -24.52
N ASP A 661 39.80 -7.20 -23.42
CA ASP A 661 40.67 -6.38 -22.57
C ASP A 661 41.85 -5.76 -23.34
N TYR A 662 42.53 -4.81 -22.69
CA TYR A 662 43.74 -4.18 -23.21
C TYR A 662 44.99 -5.04 -22.93
N GLU A 663 45.79 -5.25 -23.97
CA GLU A 663 47.07 -5.95 -23.92
C GLU A 663 48.25 -5.02 -24.22
N THR A 664 49.34 -5.11 -23.47
CA THR A 664 50.51 -4.21 -23.62
C THR A 664 51.52 -4.81 -24.59
N ILE A 665 51.50 -4.38 -25.85
CA ILE A 665 52.40 -4.88 -26.91
C ILE A 665 53.64 -3.99 -27.04
N GLN A 666 54.80 -4.58 -27.32
CA GLN A 666 56.03 -3.84 -27.67
C GLN A 666 56.20 -3.67 -29.18
N ALA A 667 56.79 -2.55 -29.62
CA ALA A 667 57.19 -2.39 -31.01
C ALA A 667 58.46 -3.19 -31.36
N ASN A 668 58.48 -3.79 -32.55
CA ASN A 668 59.63 -4.44 -33.20
C ASN A 668 60.78 -3.47 -33.59
#